data_AF-A0A951PYR3-F1
#
_entry.id   AF-A0A951PYR3-F1
#
_cell.length_a   1.000
_cell.length_b   1.000
_cell.length_c   1.000
_cell.angle_alpha   90.00
_cell.angle_beta   90.00
_cell.angle_gamma   90.00
#
_symmetry.space_group_name_H-M   'P 1'
#
loop_
_entity.id
_entity.type
_entity.pdbx_description
1 polymer ?
#
loop_
_entity_poly.entity_id
_entity_poly.type
_entity_poly.pdbx_seq_one_letter_code
_entity_poly.pdbx_strand_id
1 'polypeptide(L)'
;MITDNNANAVTGKVIRIDTGATKSYTDTKGLVWEADKYFVGTSTTYSTTAPIGKTEDDALYQTERYGKNLAYQIPVTNGNYSVKLHFAENYWTDFNKRIFDVSLEGQKVFDDVDIFAKSKNAFFTGNNSALVLSAPTQTVTDGILNIDFAASVNNATISAIEVIALIGPQVVLQQTAGQTQVTEGATTGDNYSVVLNSKPTANVTINIVPGNQLSTNKTSLTFTPTNWNVAQTVTVKAVDDKVAEGAQTVNITHTITTTDSNYKSLSAPNLAVDIIDNDIVAISFSKKTVASVSQPTVGAWGPDGRFYVGTYNGEIKAYTFDQNYNVTATQTITTIKNLNNNQILGIAFNPYDTSGAPSIYVAHSKLYANNGGKGFPKTEKSVYSGEISILEGANFSQRKSLITGLPVSNHDHGINALTFDNKGDLYINVGGNTNAGITNDNIGGIPESPFSAAILKAEISKSNFNGQIKYELPNPLPPGYEIPSELTFNPADSQVFGDIAKVKSGVDVSVYASGLRNAFGAVYTTKGLIYATDNGYNSSFGDISTSATTQTPTTTNSAPDELNLIKAGEYYGHPNRNRGRSDNRQNTYYGAEKASVSGVYTAPLTTFSPSTNGIDEYRATTFQNQMRGNLIAQQWNGTFYNIKLSADGTKVQQTTTLTGVADGLDIKHGPGGAIVGVDLTDNSITVALPNDPSAVDPTVYDLFPWRAPAVGGNTFVIGGKNFGNLGNTKVSIGGQSASVKSVSDQRIIGTVPNFVGKQLIDPNANGLLDLVVNTNGKQSVMADVFLPLTGTAYFV
;
A
#
# COMPACT_ATOMS: atom_id res chain seq x y z
N MET A 1 14.63 -30.82 20.57
CA MET A 1 14.77 -31.61 21.82
C MET A 1 16.12 -32.29 21.81
N ILE A 2 17.08 -31.76 22.58
CA ILE A 2 18.28 -32.49 22.99
C ILE A 2 18.06 -32.78 24.48
N THR A 3 17.91 -34.06 24.83
CA THR A 3 17.81 -34.50 26.22
C THR A 3 19.20 -34.59 26.81
N ASP A 4 19.49 -33.80 27.84
CA ASP A 4 20.67 -33.97 28.69
C ASP A 4 20.35 -35.01 29.77
N ASN A 5 20.82 -36.24 29.55
CA ASN A 5 20.86 -37.29 30.56
C ASN A 5 22.29 -37.33 31.11
N ASN A 6 22.54 -36.70 32.25
CA ASN A 6 23.67 -37.04 33.10
C ASN A 6 23.43 -36.65 34.56
N ALA A 7 22.71 -37.53 35.26
CA ALA A 7 22.80 -37.62 36.71
C ALA A 7 24.03 -38.47 37.09
N ASN A 8 24.95 -37.85 37.83
CA ASN A 8 26.12 -38.42 38.53
C ASN A 8 27.43 -38.63 37.74
N ALA A 9 28.21 -37.56 37.63
CA ALA A 9 29.68 -37.58 37.78
C ALA A 9 30.18 -36.14 38.02
N VAL A 10 30.60 -35.83 39.25
CA VAL A 10 31.24 -34.59 39.74
C VAL A 10 31.33 -33.45 38.69
N THR A 11 30.21 -32.75 38.50
CA THR A 11 29.99 -31.79 37.41
C THR A 11 30.51 -30.40 37.76
N GLY A 12 31.29 -29.79 36.86
CA GLY A 12 31.63 -28.37 36.94
C GLY A 12 30.35 -27.54 36.99
N LYS A 13 30.21 -26.75 38.06
CA LYS A 13 28.98 -26.06 38.42
C LYS A 13 28.64 -25.00 37.38
N VAL A 14 27.51 -25.13 36.68
CA VAL A 14 26.92 -24.02 35.94
C VAL A 14 26.33 -23.05 36.95
N ILE A 15 26.69 -21.77 36.86
CA ILE A 15 26.20 -20.71 37.75
C ILE A 15 25.33 -19.77 36.93
N ARG A 16 24.09 -19.58 37.36
CA ARG A 16 23.13 -18.64 36.76
C ARG A 16 22.64 -17.70 37.85
N ILE A 17 22.74 -16.41 37.62
CA ILE A 17 22.40 -15.36 38.59
C ILE A 17 21.38 -14.44 37.93
N ASP A 18 20.20 -14.33 38.52
CA ASP A 18 19.20 -13.31 38.20
C ASP A 18 19.53 -12.07 39.03
N THR A 19 20.04 -11.04 38.37
CA THR A 19 20.61 -9.88 39.06
C THR A 19 19.52 -8.87 39.40
N GLY A 20 19.57 -8.32 40.61
CA GLY A 20 18.49 -7.54 41.19
C GLY A 20 17.36 -8.37 41.82
N ALA A 21 17.27 -9.67 41.57
CA ALA A 21 16.23 -10.53 42.12
C ALA A 21 16.52 -10.95 43.58
N THR A 22 15.45 -11.07 44.37
CA THR A 22 15.51 -11.53 45.78
C THR A 22 15.21 -13.01 45.95
N LYS A 23 14.80 -13.69 44.88
CA LYS A 23 14.43 -15.12 44.87
C LYS A 23 14.97 -15.75 43.58
N SER A 24 15.13 -17.07 43.61
CA SER A 24 15.47 -17.83 42.40
C SER A 24 14.33 -17.81 41.39
N TYR A 25 14.67 -17.76 40.11
CA TYR A 25 13.76 -17.89 38.98
C TYR A 25 14.04 -19.20 38.23
N THR A 26 13.02 -19.81 37.62
CA THR A 26 13.21 -20.96 36.71
C THR A 26 12.62 -20.56 35.38
N ASP A 27 13.46 -20.55 34.35
CA ASP A 27 13.05 -20.12 33.03
C ASP A 27 12.19 -21.16 32.31
N THR A 28 11.60 -20.76 31.19
CA THR A 28 10.75 -21.59 30.33
C THR A 28 11.45 -22.86 29.83
N LYS A 29 12.79 -22.92 29.89
CA LYS A 29 13.63 -24.07 29.51
C LYS A 29 13.99 -24.95 30.70
N GLY A 30 13.49 -24.64 31.89
CA GLY A 30 13.74 -25.37 33.13
C GLY A 30 15.10 -25.07 33.77
N LEU A 31 15.80 -24.02 33.33
CA LEU A 31 17.06 -23.63 33.94
C LEU A 31 16.80 -22.78 35.19
N VAL A 32 17.47 -23.13 36.28
CA VAL A 32 17.34 -22.43 37.56
C VAL A 32 18.37 -21.30 37.62
N TRP A 33 17.86 -20.08 37.83
CA TRP A 33 18.61 -18.85 38.06
C TRP A 33 18.56 -18.53 39.55
N GLU A 34 19.71 -18.48 40.20
CA GLU A 34 19.80 -18.14 41.61
C GLU A 34 19.54 -16.65 41.85
N ALA A 35 19.02 -16.31 43.03
CA ALA A 35 18.86 -14.91 43.45
C ALA A 35 20.22 -14.18 43.42
N ASP A 36 20.16 -12.85 43.30
CA ASP A 36 21.33 -12.00 43.12
C ASP A 36 22.37 -12.16 44.25
N LYS A 37 23.62 -12.39 43.85
CA LYS A 37 24.74 -12.68 44.75
C LYS A 37 26.08 -12.35 44.09
N TYR A 38 27.12 -12.25 44.92
CA TYR A 38 28.51 -12.02 44.52
C TYR A 38 28.83 -10.65 43.90
N PHE A 39 27.89 -9.70 43.91
CA PHE A 39 28.18 -8.31 43.56
C PHE A 39 29.11 -7.69 44.61
N VAL A 40 30.00 -6.80 44.17
CA VAL A 40 30.94 -6.07 45.04
C VAL A 40 30.82 -4.56 44.81
N GLY A 41 31.16 -3.79 45.84
CA GLY A 41 31.06 -2.33 45.81
C GLY A 41 29.63 -1.78 45.96
N THR A 42 29.46 -0.49 45.65
CA THR A 42 28.17 0.21 45.77
C THR A 42 27.35 0.09 44.50
N SER A 43 26.20 -0.57 44.58
CA SER A 43 25.22 -0.74 43.50
C SER A 43 23.79 -0.70 44.04
N THR A 44 22.81 -0.49 43.16
CA THR A 44 21.38 -0.47 43.48
C THR A 44 20.64 -1.41 42.52
N THR A 45 19.40 -1.78 42.86
CA THR A 45 18.55 -2.62 42.01
C THR A 45 17.36 -1.85 41.48
N TYR A 46 16.88 -2.22 40.30
CA TYR A 46 15.65 -1.70 39.71
C TYR A 46 14.79 -2.87 39.22
N SER A 47 13.48 -2.64 39.18
CA SER A 47 12.55 -3.63 38.65
C SER A 47 11.39 -2.95 37.93
N THR A 48 10.85 -3.63 36.92
CA THR A 48 9.69 -3.20 36.14
C THR A 48 8.72 -4.36 35.93
N THR A 49 7.49 -4.06 35.53
CA THR A 49 6.50 -5.05 35.09
C THR A 49 6.17 -4.93 33.60
N ALA A 50 6.91 -4.08 32.88
CA ALA A 50 6.74 -3.92 31.44
C ALA A 50 7.10 -5.23 30.72
N PRO A 51 6.36 -5.63 29.67
CA PRO A 51 6.74 -6.77 28.85
C PRO A 51 8.12 -6.57 28.23
N ILE A 52 8.91 -7.65 28.14
CA ILE A 52 10.24 -7.63 27.56
C ILE A 52 10.23 -8.30 26.18
N GLY A 53 10.55 -7.53 25.14
CA GLY A 53 10.70 -8.06 23.80
C GLY A 53 11.89 -9.02 23.66
N LYS A 54 11.86 -9.89 22.64
CA LYS A 54 12.91 -10.88 22.32
C LYS A 54 13.12 -11.99 23.34
N THR A 55 12.19 -12.19 24.28
CA THR A 55 12.24 -13.28 25.24
C THR A 55 10.84 -13.80 25.55
N GLU A 56 10.76 -15.04 26.04
CA GLU A 56 9.57 -15.61 26.68
C GLU A 56 9.70 -15.61 28.22
N ASP A 57 10.86 -15.15 28.72
CA ASP A 57 11.28 -15.15 30.12
C ASP A 57 11.38 -13.72 30.67
N ASP A 58 10.32 -12.92 30.49
CA ASP A 58 10.27 -11.50 30.88
C ASP A 58 10.82 -11.26 32.29
N ALA A 59 10.46 -12.12 33.24
CA ALA A 59 10.86 -12.01 34.64
C ALA A 59 12.38 -11.92 34.83
N LEU A 60 13.17 -12.62 34.00
CA LEU A 60 14.63 -12.62 34.07
C LEU A 60 15.25 -11.27 33.63
N TYR A 61 14.52 -10.48 32.86
CA TYR A 61 14.95 -9.18 32.34
C TYR A 61 14.22 -8.02 32.98
N GLN A 62 13.19 -8.29 33.79
CA GLN A 62 12.41 -7.30 34.52
C GLN A 62 13.10 -6.83 35.80
N THR A 63 14.14 -7.52 36.25
CA THR A 63 15.04 -7.11 37.34
C THR A 63 16.43 -6.78 36.81
N GLU A 64 17.06 -5.78 37.42
CA GLU A 64 18.45 -5.43 37.12
C GLU A 64 19.22 -4.94 38.35
N ARG A 65 20.53 -5.10 38.32
CA ARG A 65 21.47 -4.39 39.21
C ARG A 65 22.25 -3.36 38.40
N TYR A 66 22.33 -2.14 38.92
CA TYR A 66 23.01 -1.04 38.26
C TYR A 66 23.91 -0.21 39.20
N GLY A 67 24.89 0.46 38.62
CA GLY A 67 25.82 1.34 39.34
C GLY A 67 26.86 1.98 38.43
N LYS A 68 27.56 3.02 38.90
CA LYS A 68 28.60 3.71 38.11
C LYS A 68 29.79 2.78 37.82
N ASN A 69 30.24 2.06 38.84
CA ASN A 69 31.20 0.97 38.77
C ASN A 69 30.52 -0.24 39.42
N LEU A 70 30.04 -1.16 38.59
CA LEU A 70 29.38 -2.39 39.03
C LEU A 70 30.35 -3.54 38.82
N ALA A 71 30.45 -4.47 39.77
CA ALA A 71 31.32 -5.62 39.61
C ALA A 71 30.77 -6.87 40.32
N TYR A 72 31.17 -8.04 39.84
CA TYR A 72 30.88 -9.34 40.42
C TYR A 72 32.18 -10.15 40.60
N GLN A 73 32.28 -10.84 41.74
CA GLN A 73 33.38 -11.77 42.06
C GLN A 73 32.80 -13.15 42.33
N ILE A 74 32.60 -13.93 41.27
CA ILE A 74 31.87 -15.20 41.33
C ILE A 74 32.83 -16.34 41.67
N PRO A 75 32.68 -17.03 42.82
CA PRO A 75 33.54 -18.16 43.16
C PRO A 75 33.35 -19.32 42.17
N VAL A 76 34.44 -19.74 41.54
CA VAL A 76 34.46 -20.84 40.57
C VAL A 76 35.72 -21.69 40.77
N THR A 77 35.76 -22.90 40.22
CA THR A 77 37.02 -23.66 40.16
C THR A 77 37.96 -23.06 39.12
N ASN A 78 39.28 -23.19 39.28
CA ASN A 78 40.21 -22.81 38.22
C ASN A 78 39.92 -23.60 36.94
N GLY A 79 39.83 -22.91 35.81
CA GLY A 79 39.42 -23.52 34.55
C GLY A 79 38.93 -22.51 33.53
N ASN A 80 38.45 -23.04 32.39
CA ASN A 80 37.93 -22.23 31.30
C ASN A 80 36.41 -22.13 31.38
N TYR A 81 35.86 -20.95 31.13
CA TYR A 81 34.44 -20.66 31.25
C TYR A 81 33.90 -19.97 30.00
N SER A 82 32.67 -20.34 29.62
CA SER A 82 31.82 -19.52 28.76
C SER A 82 30.97 -18.63 29.67
N VAL A 83 30.94 -17.33 29.37
CA VAL A 83 30.19 -16.35 30.14
C VAL A 83 29.22 -15.63 29.22
N LYS A 84 27.94 -15.61 29.59
CA LYS A 84 26.91 -14.81 28.92
C LYS A 84 26.35 -13.78 29.87
N LEU A 85 26.18 -12.57 29.35
CA LEU A 85 25.68 -11.42 30.07
C LEU A 85 24.36 -11.00 29.44
N HIS A 86 23.32 -10.95 30.26
CA HIS A 86 21.95 -10.67 29.86
C HIS A 86 21.58 -9.26 30.29
N PHE A 87 21.03 -8.47 29.37
CA PHE A 87 20.69 -7.07 29.58
C PHE A 87 19.29 -6.77 29.03
N ALA A 88 18.64 -5.76 29.61
CA ALA A 88 17.54 -5.04 29.01
C ALA A 88 17.62 -3.56 29.42
N GLU A 89 17.38 -2.63 28.49
CA GLU A 89 17.29 -1.20 28.81
C GLU A 89 15.86 -0.90 29.29
N ASN A 90 15.68 -0.92 30.60
CA ASN A 90 14.37 -0.84 31.25
C ASN A 90 13.99 0.58 31.69
N TYR A 91 14.86 1.57 31.47
CA TYR A 91 14.67 2.93 31.95
C TYR A 91 14.69 3.96 30.81
N TRP A 92 15.73 3.94 29.97
CA TRP A 92 15.89 4.90 28.88
C TRP A 92 15.15 4.47 27.62
N THR A 93 14.56 5.43 26.93
CA THR A 93 13.80 5.21 25.68
C THR A 93 14.54 5.71 24.44
N ASP A 94 15.85 5.94 24.55
CA ASP A 94 16.68 6.49 23.48
C ASP A 94 18.14 6.00 23.61
N PHE A 95 18.88 6.04 22.51
CA PHE A 95 20.29 5.63 22.47
C PHE A 95 21.22 6.67 23.13
N ASN A 96 22.46 6.28 23.41
CA ASN A 96 23.52 7.07 24.05
C ASN A 96 23.19 7.61 25.45
N LYS A 97 22.17 7.08 26.13
CA LYS A 97 21.81 7.47 27.51
C LYS A 97 22.50 6.64 28.57
N ARG A 98 22.93 5.42 28.22
CA ARG A 98 23.64 4.48 29.08
C ARG A 98 24.73 3.81 28.23
N ILE A 99 25.98 4.03 28.60
CA ILE A 99 27.14 3.48 27.89
C ILE A 99 28.15 3.01 28.95
N PHE A 100 28.63 1.78 28.81
CA PHE A 100 29.59 1.20 29.73
C PHE A 100 30.46 0.13 29.07
N ASP A 101 31.68 0.00 29.57
CA ASP A 101 32.58 -1.09 29.21
C ASP A 101 32.32 -2.31 30.10
N VAL A 102 32.63 -3.50 29.58
CA VAL A 102 32.63 -4.75 30.34
C VAL A 102 33.99 -5.41 30.23
N SER A 103 34.58 -5.75 31.37
CA SER A 103 35.84 -6.50 31.47
C SER A 103 35.64 -7.80 32.25
N LEU A 104 36.28 -8.87 31.80
CA LEU A 104 36.33 -10.15 32.51
C LEU A 104 37.80 -10.52 32.74
N GLU A 105 38.12 -10.99 33.94
CA GLU A 105 39.51 -11.32 34.34
C GLU A 105 40.50 -10.18 34.03
N GLY A 106 40.05 -8.93 34.22
CA GLY A 106 40.81 -7.71 33.95
C GLY A 106 41.00 -7.36 32.46
N GLN A 107 40.43 -8.15 31.53
CA GLN A 107 40.47 -7.88 30.10
C GLN A 107 39.15 -7.30 29.63
N LYS A 108 39.18 -6.16 28.91
CA LYS A 108 37.98 -5.58 28.31
C LYS A 108 37.46 -6.50 27.20
N VAL A 109 36.23 -6.99 27.34
CA VAL A 109 35.58 -7.89 26.37
C VAL A 109 34.50 -7.20 25.55
N PHE A 110 33.88 -6.14 26.08
CA PHE A 110 32.91 -5.31 25.38
C PHE A 110 33.23 -3.84 25.68
N ASP A 111 33.33 -3.04 24.64
CA ASP A 111 33.67 -1.61 24.69
C ASP A 111 32.41 -0.80 24.34
N ASP A 112 32.15 0.27 25.08
CA ASP A 112 31.03 1.20 24.89
C ASP A 112 29.68 0.52 24.61
N VAL A 113 29.24 -0.37 25.51
CA VAL A 113 27.95 -1.07 25.38
C VAL A 113 26.79 -0.09 25.57
N ASP A 114 26.07 0.17 24.48
CA ASP A 114 24.73 0.77 24.48
C ASP A 114 23.68 -0.32 24.21
N ILE A 115 22.94 -0.69 25.27
CA ILE A 115 21.93 -1.75 25.22
C ILE A 115 20.77 -1.36 24.31
N PHE A 116 20.35 -0.09 24.33
CA PHE A 116 19.25 0.40 23.50
C PHE A 116 19.61 0.29 22.02
N ALA A 117 20.79 0.78 21.65
CA ALA A 117 21.26 0.74 20.26
C ALA A 117 21.42 -0.71 19.77
N LYS A 118 21.99 -1.59 20.58
CA LYS A 118 22.24 -3.00 20.21
C LYS A 118 20.98 -3.86 20.16
N SER A 119 19.94 -3.51 20.92
CA SER A 119 18.69 -4.28 20.94
C SER A 119 17.65 -3.74 19.95
N LYS A 120 17.80 -2.53 19.42
CA LYS A 120 16.90 -1.94 18.41
C LYS A 120 17.00 -2.66 17.07
N ASN A 121 15.86 -2.93 16.45
CA ASN A 121 15.76 -3.35 15.04
C ASN A 121 14.41 -2.90 14.46
N ALA A 122 14.03 -3.40 13.28
CA ALA A 122 12.77 -3.03 12.62
C ALA A 122 11.50 -3.35 13.44
N PHE A 123 11.59 -4.26 14.42
CA PHE A 123 10.45 -4.77 15.19
C PHE A 123 10.47 -4.34 16.66
N PHE A 124 11.64 -3.99 17.21
CA PHE A 124 11.82 -3.64 18.61
C PHE A 124 12.51 -2.28 18.74
N THR A 125 11.99 -1.42 19.61
CA THR A 125 12.40 -0.02 19.72
C THR A 125 13.75 0.19 20.39
N GLY A 126 14.30 -0.82 21.07
CA GLY A 126 15.57 -0.78 21.80
C GLY A 126 15.40 -0.71 23.33
N ASN A 127 14.32 -0.10 23.82
CA ASN A 127 13.94 -0.20 25.23
C ASN A 127 13.13 -1.48 25.50
N ASN A 128 13.15 -1.98 26.74
CA ASN A 128 12.45 -3.19 27.19
C ASN A 128 12.65 -4.38 26.23
N SER A 129 13.86 -4.58 25.74
CA SER A 129 14.20 -5.62 24.76
C SER A 129 15.42 -6.38 25.25
N ALA A 130 15.29 -7.71 25.35
CA ALA A 130 16.36 -8.57 25.81
C ALA A 130 17.57 -8.53 24.86
N LEU A 131 18.77 -8.44 25.43
CA LEU A 131 20.05 -8.53 24.76
C LEU A 131 20.94 -9.52 25.52
N VAL A 132 21.55 -10.47 24.82
CA VAL A 132 22.53 -11.40 25.39
C VAL A 132 23.86 -11.22 24.70
N LEU A 133 24.90 -10.91 25.47
CA LEU A 133 26.28 -10.81 24.98
C LEU A 133 27.08 -12.00 25.51
N SER A 134 27.68 -12.77 24.60
CA SER A 134 28.55 -13.91 24.95
C SER A 134 30.00 -13.47 24.91
N ALA A 135 30.68 -13.49 26.06
CA ALA A 135 32.08 -13.13 26.14
C ALA A 135 32.98 -14.23 25.52
N PRO A 136 34.21 -13.88 25.10
CA PRO A 136 35.22 -14.89 24.80
C PRO A 136 35.44 -15.84 25.98
N THR A 137 35.99 -17.03 25.72
CA THR A 137 36.35 -17.99 26.78
C THR A 137 37.27 -17.34 27.82
N GLN A 138 36.88 -17.41 29.09
CA GLN A 138 37.63 -16.84 30.20
C GLN A 138 38.41 -17.92 30.95
N THR A 139 39.69 -17.68 31.22
CA THR A 139 40.54 -18.59 32.00
C THR A 139 40.68 -18.05 33.42
N VAL A 140 40.10 -18.76 34.39
CA VAL A 140 40.19 -18.39 35.82
C VAL A 140 41.31 -19.17 36.48
N THR A 141 42.19 -18.46 37.22
CA THR A 141 43.41 -19.04 37.82
C THR A 141 43.52 -18.85 39.34
N ASP A 142 42.67 -18.01 39.93
CA ASP A 142 42.66 -17.66 41.35
C ASP A 142 41.40 -18.14 42.10
N GLY A 143 40.51 -18.85 41.41
CA GLY A 143 39.24 -19.36 41.95
C GLY A 143 38.10 -18.35 41.94
N ILE A 144 38.28 -17.18 41.34
CA ILE A 144 37.26 -16.12 41.28
C ILE A 144 37.13 -15.62 39.84
N LEU A 145 35.94 -15.73 39.25
CA LEU A 145 35.64 -15.04 37.99
C LEU A 145 35.25 -13.59 38.30
N ASN A 146 36.09 -12.66 37.86
CA ASN A 146 35.91 -11.23 38.00
C ASN A 146 35.19 -10.67 36.77
N ILE A 147 34.10 -9.92 36.99
CA ILE A 147 33.35 -9.22 35.96
C ILE A 147 33.18 -7.77 36.39
N ASP A 148 33.73 -6.85 35.62
CA ASP A 148 33.71 -5.41 35.89
C ASP A 148 32.91 -4.67 34.81
N PHE A 149 32.04 -3.77 35.24
CA PHE A 149 31.25 -2.90 34.39
C PHE A 149 31.55 -1.43 34.73
N ALA A 150 32.12 -0.70 33.78
CA ALA A 150 32.60 0.67 33.97
C ALA A 150 31.81 1.65 33.11
N ALA A 151 30.93 2.45 33.72
CA ALA A 151 30.05 3.34 32.97
C ALA A 151 30.71 4.64 32.54
N SER A 152 30.79 4.87 31.23
CA SER A 152 31.17 6.16 30.65
C SER A 152 29.99 7.15 30.69
N VAL A 153 28.76 6.68 30.47
CA VAL A 153 27.53 7.49 30.53
C VAL A 153 26.51 6.87 31.49
N ASN A 154 25.91 7.69 32.37
CA ASN A 154 24.97 7.27 33.42
C ASN A 154 25.55 6.15 34.32
N ASN A 155 24.88 5.00 34.41
CA ASN A 155 25.24 3.81 35.19
C ASN A 155 25.32 2.58 34.30
N ALA A 156 26.21 1.64 34.60
CA ALA A 156 26.19 0.32 34.00
C ALA A 156 25.06 -0.50 34.61
N THR A 157 24.55 -1.47 33.87
CA THR A 157 23.51 -2.39 34.35
C THR A 157 23.78 -3.81 33.88
N ILE A 158 23.16 -4.78 34.54
CA ILE A 158 23.06 -6.18 34.13
C ILE A 158 21.73 -6.73 34.64
N SER A 159 21.10 -7.62 33.87
CA SER A 159 19.84 -8.29 34.22
C SER A 159 20.09 -9.74 34.67
N ALA A 160 20.99 -10.47 34.00
CA ALA A 160 21.40 -11.80 34.46
C ALA A 160 22.81 -12.18 34.00
N ILE A 161 23.42 -13.14 34.70
CA ILE A 161 24.76 -13.66 34.40
C ILE A 161 24.70 -15.19 34.32
N GLU A 162 25.20 -15.77 33.23
CA GLU A 162 25.37 -17.23 33.05
C GLU A 162 26.85 -17.57 32.90
N VAL A 163 27.37 -18.43 33.78
CA VAL A 163 28.76 -18.90 33.81
C VAL A 163 28.75 -20.42 33.68
N ILE A 164 29.34 -20.93 32.59
CA ILE A 164 29.35 -22.34 32.24
C ILE A 164 30.80 -22.82 32.21
N ALA A 165 31.13 -23.78 33.09
CA ALA A 165 32.44 -24.44 33.07
C ALA A 165 32.61 -25.23 31.76
N LEU A 166 33.69 -24.96 31.04
CA LEU A 166 34.07 -25.70 29.85
C LEU A 166 34.93 -26.90 30.27
N ILE A 167 34.29 -28.05 30.43
CA ILE A 167 34.94 -29.28 30.88
C ILE A 167 35.38 -30.11 29.68
N GLY A 168 36.67 -30.44 29.64
CA GLY A 168 37.25 -31.24 28.56
C GLY A 168 37.44 -30.47 27.26
N PRO A 169 38.04 -31.11 26.24
CA PRO A 169 38.30 -30.50 24.93
C PRO A 169 36.99 -30.20 24.17
N GLN A 170 36.93 -29.04 23.53
CA GLN A 170 35.80 -28.54 22.74
C GLN A 170 36.25 -27.53 21.68
N VAL A 171 35.46 -27.43 20.61
CA VAL A 171 35.53 -26.35 19.62
C VAL A 171 34.51 -25.28 20.00
N VAL A 172 34.97 -24.05 20.17
CA VAL A 172 34.13 -22.91 20.59
C VAL A 172 33.98 -21.94 19.42
N LEU A 173 32.74 -21.60 19.09
CA LEU A 173 32.41 -20.53 18.14
C LEU A 173 32.04 -19.26 18.92
N GLN A 174 32.53 -18.10 18.48
CA GLN A 174 32.22 -16.80 19.07
C GLN A 174 31.77 -15.82 17.98
N GLN A 175 30.56 -15.28 18.13
CA GLN A 175 29.97 -14.28 17.22
C GLN A 175 30.18 -12.89 17.82
N THR A 176 30.57 -11.90 17.01
CA THR A 176 30.92 -10.54 17.49
C THR A 176 29.74 -9.74 18.07
N ALA A 177 28.49 -10.13 17.78
CA ALA A 177 27.28 -9.46 18.27
C ALA A 177 26.20 -10.44 18.78
N GLY A 178 26.58 -11.68 19.14
CA GLY A 178 25.64 -12.70 19.61
C GLY A 178 24.84 -13.42 18.50
N GLN A 179 24.81 -12.84 17.29
CA GLN A 179 24.38 -13.51 16.05
C GLN A 179 25.34 -13.18 14.90
N THR A 180 25.28 -13.98 13.83
CA THR A 180 25.88 -13.65 12.54
C THR A 180 24.78 -13.28 11.55
N GLN A 181 24.89 -12.10 10.93
CA GLN A 181 23.91 -11.61 9.95
C GLN A 181 24.62 -11.00 8.75
N VAL A 182 24.17 -11.35 7.54
CA VAL A 182 24.71 -10.85 6.28
C VAL A 182 23.60 -10.33 5.39
N THR A 183 23.94 -9.44 4.46
CA THR A 183 23.00 -8.88 3.47
C THR A 183 23.52 -9.17 2.08
N GLU A 184 22.63 -9.53 1.16
CA GLU A 184 22.97 -9.72 -0.25
C GLU A 184 23.47 -8.40 -0.86
N GLY A 185 24.42 -8.48 -1.79
CA GLY A 185 25.07 -7.33 -2.42
C GLY A 185 25.95 -6.48 -1.47
N ALA A 186 26.02 -6.80 -0.17
CA ALA A 186 26.89 -6.08 0.75
C ALA A 186 28.37 -6.33 0.43
N THR A 187 29.14 -5.25 0.36
CA THR A 187 30.58 -5.34 0.07
C THR A 187 31.38 -5.91 1.25
N THR A 188 30.86 -5.76 2.47
CA THR A 188 31.39 -6.32 3.71
C THR A 188 30.56 -7.49 4.20
N GLY A 189 31.22 -8.53 4.71
CA GLY A 189 30.57 -9.64 5.40
C GLY A 189 30.53 -9.44 6.92
N ASP A 190 29.99 -10.42 7.62
CA ASP A 190 30.04 -10.50 9.09
C ASP A 190 31.08 -11.54 9.54
N ASN A 191 31.50 -11.50 10.80
CA ASN A 191 32.57 -12.33 11.33
C ASN A 191 32.11 -13.21 12.50
N TYR A 192 32.62 -14.44 12.51
CA TYR A 192 32.69 -15.24 13.73
C TYR A 192 34.12 -15.76 13.91
N SER A 193 34.47 -16.15 15.12
CA SER A 193 35.77 -16.76 15.40
C SER A 193 35.61 -18.17 15.97
N VAL A 194 36.64 -18.98 15.73
CA VAL A 194 36.75 -20.36 16.21
C VAL A 194 37.98 -20.46 17.09
N VAL A 195 37.87 -21.15 18.21
CA VAL A 195 38.99 -21.42 19.13
C VAL A 195 38.82 -22.78 19.80
N LEU A 196 39.91 -23.40 20.24
CA LEU A 196 39.85 -24.59 21.10
C LEU A 196 39.92 -24.17 22.57
N ASN A 197 39.19 -24.87 23.44
CA ASN A 197 39.17 -24.57 24.88
C ASN A 197 40.24 -25.34 25.69
N SER A 198 40.97 -26.27 25.06
CA SER A 198 42.08 -27.01 25.70
C SER A 198 43.19 -27.32 24.73
N LYS A 199 44.43 -27.40 25.23
CA LYS A 199 45.61 -27.73 24.43
C LYS A 199 45.47 -29.13 23.78
N PRO A 200 45.52 -29.25 22.45
CA PRO A 200 45.59 -30.54 21.80
C PRO A 200 47.02 -31.09 21.82
N THR A 201 47.15 -32.39 21.68
CA THR A 201 48.38 -33.17 21.54
C THR A 201 48.76 -33.40 20.07
N ALA A 202 47.82 -33.29 19.14
CA ALA A 202 48.05 -33.27 17.69
C ALA A 202 47.23 -32.16 17.00
N ASN A 203 47.49 -31.88 15.72
CA ASN A 203 46.75 -30.83 15.01
C ASN A 203 45.26 -31.18 14.89
N VAL A 204 44.41 -30.19 15.12
CA VAL A 204 42.96 -30.27 14.97
C VAL A 204 42.56 -29.36 13.82
N THR A 205 42.05 -29.94 12.73
CA THR A 205 41.53 -29.17 11.59
C THR A 205 40.01 -29.10 11.67
N ILE A 206 39.46 -27.89 11.66
CA ILE A 206 38.02 -27.61 11.58
C ILE A 206 37.71 -27.27 10.13
N ASN A 207 36.97 -28.14 9.43
CA ASN A 207 36.47 -27.85 8.09
C ASN A 207 35.18 -27.03 8.20
N ILE A 208 35.01 -26.06 7.30
CA ILE A 208 33.91 -25.10 7.26
C ILE A 208 33.16 -25.33 5.95
N VAL A 209 31.88 -25.67 6.06
CA VAL A 209 30.99 -25.92 4.92
C VAL A 209 29.80 -24.95 5.01
N PRO A 210 29.83 -23.81 4.30
CA PRO A 210 28.68 -22.92 4.25
C PRO A 210 27.52 -23.54 3.48
N GLY A 211 26.29 -23.19 3.85
CA GLY A 211 25.10 -23.47 3.03
C GLY A 211 25.15 -22.77 1.68
N ASN A 212 24.26 -23.16 0.76
CA ASN A 212 24.25 -22.70 -0.64
C ASN A 212 24.07 -21.19 -0.82
N GLN A 213 23.46 -20.50 0.14
CA GLN A 213 23.27 -19.04 0.13
C GLN A 213 24.38 -18.26 0.86
N LEU A 214 25.46 -18.94 1.27
CA LEU A 214 26.55 -18.33 2.01
C LEU A 214 27.91 -18.62 1.35
N SER A 215 28.84 -17.69 1.53
CA SER A 215 30.25 -17.91 1.24
C SER A 215 31.12 -17.53 2.44
N THR A 216 32.25 -18.22 2.60
CA THR A 216 33.22 -17.94 3.65
C THR A 216 34.60 -17.66 3.06
N ASN A 217 35.37 -16.77 3.67
CA ASN A 217 36.75 -16.51 3.23
C ASN A 217 37.72 -17.68 3.51
N LYS A 218 37.31 -18.65 4.34
CA LYS A 218 38.08 -19.83 4.73
C LYS A 218 37.19 -21.07 4.68
N THR A 219 37.75 -22.17 4.19
CA THR A 219 37.11 -23.49 4.12
C THR A 219 37.62 -24.43 5.20
N SER A 220 38.71 -24.09 5.89
CA SER A 220 39.18 -24.81 7.07
C SER A 220 40.06 -23.94 7.97
N LEU A 221 40.20 -24.34 9.23
CA LEU A 221 41.08 -23.75 10.24
C LEU A 221 41.89 -24.85 10.91
N THR A 222 43.20 -24.66 11.08
CA THR A 222 44.07 -25.63 11.75
C THR A 222 44.57 -25.07 13.07
N PHE A 223 44.33 -25.82 14.15
CA PHE A 223 44.82 -25.55 15.49
C PHE A 223 45.89 -26.57 15.87
N THR A 224 47.06 -26.08 16.26
CA THR A 224 48.23 -26.84 16.71
C THR A 224 48.36 -26.77 18.24
N PRO A 225 49.22 -27.59 18.85
CA PRO A 225 49.53 -27.47 20.28
C PRO A 225 50.06 -26.10 20.73
N THR A 226 50.45 -25.22 19.80
CA THR A 226 51.01 -23.89 20.10
C THR A 226 50.05 -22.73 19.84
N ASN A 227 48.99 -22.91 19.05
CA ASN A 227 48.05 -21.83 18.70
C ASN A 227 46.57 -22.15 19.04
N TRP A 228 46.29 -23.28 19.70
CA TRP A 228 44.94 -23.76 20.00
C TRP A 228 44.06 -22.73 20.73
N ASN A 229 44.67 -21.90 21.57
CA ASN A 229 44.02 -20.86 22.36
C ASN A 229 43.95 -19.50 21.65
N VAL A 230 44.42 -19.39 20.40
CA VAL A 230 44.34 -18.18 19.60
C VAL A 230 43.12 -18.29 18.69
N ALA A 231 42.12 -17.42 18.92
CA ALA A 231 40.92 -17.40 18.10
C ALA A 231 41.23 -17.06 16.64
N GLN A 232 40.67 -17.83 15.71
CA GLN A 232 40.80 -17.62 14.27
C GLN A 232 39.47 -17.15 13.68
N THR A 233 39.48 -15.98 13.01
CA THR A 233 38.28 -15.36 12.44
C THR A 233 37.95 -15.91 11.05
N VAL A 234 36.66 -16.10 10.79
CA VAL A 234 36.04 -16.43 9.51
C VAL A 234 35.07 -15.30 9.15
N THR A 235 35.19 -14.79 7.93
CA THR A 235 34.28 -13.80 7.37
C THR A 235 33.25 -14.53 6.51
N VAL A 236 31.98 -14.26 6.77
CA VAL A 236 30.80 -14.81 6.11
C VAL A 236 30.16 -13.73 5.24
N LYS A 237 29.74 -14.08 4.02
CA LYS A 237 28.96 -13.23 3.13
C LYS A 237 27.75 -13.99 2.62
N ALA A 238 26.68 -13.26 2.32
CA ALA A 238 25.57 -13.80 1.52
C ALA A 238 26.02 -13.95 0.06
N VAL A 239 25.43 -14.92 -0.64
CA VAL A 239 25.51 -14.99 -2.11
C VAL A 239 24.51 -13.98 -2.65
N ASP A 240 24.95 -13.07 -3.52
CA ASP A 240 24.10 -12.04 -4.13
C ASP A 240 23.51 -12.60 -5.42
N ASP A 241 22.18 -12.61 -5.55
CA ASP A 241 21.51 -12.99 -6.79
C ASP A 241 20.50 -11.95 -7.32
N LYS A 242 19.36 -12.38 -7.88
CA LYS A 242 18.32 -11.50 -8.44
C LYS A 242 16.91 -11.95 -8.05
N VAL A 243 16.82 -12.89 -7.11
CA VAL A 243 15.59 -13.56 -6.72
C VAL A 243 15.18 -12.99 -5.38
N ALA A 244 13.99 -12.38 -5.34
CA ALA A 244 13.41 -11.98 -4.07
C ALA A 244 12.97 -13.23 -3.26
N GLU A 245 13.85 -13.70 -2.37
CA GLU A 245 13.66 -14.86 -1.49
C GLU A 245 13.15 -14.44 -0.11
N GLY A 246 13.28 -13.17 0.26
CA GLY A 246 13.01 -12.66 1.60
C GLY A 246 14.07 -13.04 2.63
N ALA A 247 13.84 -12.70 3.90
CA ALA A 247 14.79 -13.02 4.97
C ALA A 247 14.86 -14.53 5.22
N GLN A 248 16.07 -15.09 5.26
CA GLN A 248 16.31 -16.53 5.42
C GLN A 248 17.38 -16.80 6.48
N THR A 249 17.35 -17.99 7.10
CA THR A 249 18.39 -18.44 8.03
C THR A 249 19.05 -19.70 7.47
N VAL A 250 20.37 -19.64 7.25
CA VAL A 250 21.17 -20.71 6.65
C VAL A 250 22.32 -21.10 7.58
N ASN A 251 22.63 -22.40 7.65
CA ASN A 251 23.68 -22.89 8.53
C ASN A 251 25.04 -22.99 7.83
N ILE A 252 26.10 -22.68 8.57
CA ILE A 252 27.47 -23.13 8.30
C ILE A 252 27.72 -24.37 9.16
N THR A 253 28.13 -25.45 8.51
CA THR A 253 28.43 -26.73 9.17
C THR A 253 29.93 -26.87 9.41
N HIS A 254 30.31 -27.35 10.59
CA HIS A 254 31.71 -27.58 10.96
C HIS A 254 31.99 -29.05 11.20
N THR A 255 33.10 -29.56 10.66
CA THR A 255 33.56 -30.94 10.93
C THR A 255 35.00 -30.96 11.42
N ILE A 256 35.35 -31.94 12.25
CA ILE A 256 36.68 -32.05 12.85
C ILE A 256 37.46 -33.18 12.17
N THR A 257 38.67 -32.87 11.68
CA THR A 257 39.65 -33.84 11.20
C THR A 257 40.89 -33.77 12.09
N THR A 258 41.20 -34.84 12.81
CA THR A 258 42.36 -34.89 13.72
C THR A 258 42.81 -36.32 14.04
N THR A 259 44.07 -36.47 14.43
CA THR A 259 44.61 -37.67 15.08
C THR A 259 44.64 -37.56 16.60
N ASP A 260 44.29 -36.39 17.16
CA ASP A 260 44.21 -36.17 18.60
C ASP A 260 43.04 -36.94 19.21
N SER A 261 43.32 -37.87 20.13
CA SER A 261 42.30 -38.73 20.72
C SER A 261 41.21 -37.97 21.49
N ASN A 262 41.53 -36.79 22.01
CA ASN A 262 40.62 -36.00 22.82
C ASN A 262 39.65 -35.16 21.95
N TYR A 263 40.05 -34.83 20.72
CA TYR A 263 39.20 -34.10 19.76
C TYR A 263 38.54 -35.01 18.71
N LYS A 264 39.05 -36.23 18.50
CA LYS A 264 38.62 -37.14 17.42
C LYS A 264 37.14 -37.54 17.46
N SER A 265 36.53 -37.60 18.64
CA SER A 265 35.12 -37.99 18.80
C SER A 265 34.18 -36.81 19.05
N LEU A 266 34.68 -35.57 18.95
CA LEU A 266 33.88 -34.38 19.20
C LEU A 266 33.16 -33.91 17.92
N SER A 267 31.99 -33.30 18.12
CA SER A 267 31.33 -32.50 17.10
C SER A 267 31.65 -31.02 17.30
N ALA A 268 31.91 -30.30 16.21
CA ALA A 268 31.92 -28.85 16.25
C ALA A 268 30.47 -28.32 16.14
N PRO A 269 30.10 -27.23 16.84
CA PRO A 269 28.79 -26.61 16.68
C PRO A 269 28.59 -26.11 15.25
N ASN A 270 27.35 -26.13 14.75
CA ASN A 270 26.98 -25.39 13.54
C ASN A 270 26.68 -23.93 13.89
N LEU A 271 26.84 -23.04 12.91
CA LEU A 271 26.51 -21.62 13.03
C LEU A 271 25.31 -21.28 12.17
N ALA A 272 24.22 -20.80 12.78
CA ALA A 272 23.10 -20.21 12.05
C ALA A 272 23.43 -18.77 11.64
N VAL A 273 23.14 -18.42 10.39
CA VAL A 273 23.40 -17.10 9.82
C VAL A 273 22.11 -16.57 9.22
N ASP A 274 21.70 -15.37 9.62
CA ASP A 274 20.56 -14.68 9.04
C ASP A 274 20.99 -13.91 7.79
N ILE A 275 20.23 -14.04 6.71
CA ILE A 275 20.45 -13.38 5.42
C ILE A 275 19.32 -12.39 5.18
N ILE A 276 19.70 -11.15 4.88
CA ILE A 276 18.80 -10.11 4.39
C ILE A 276 18.91 -10.06 2.87
N ASP A 277 17.83 -10.46 2.21
CA ASP A 277 17.65 -10.35 0.77
C ASP A 277 17.55 -8.87 0.35
N ASN A 278 18.25 -8.50 -0.72
CA ASN A 278 18.30 -7.13 -1.26
C ASN A 278 17.43 -6.95 -2.51
N ASP A 279 16.80 -8.01 -3.01
CA ASP A 279 16.01 -7.99 -4.22
C ASP A 279 14.56 -7.58 -3.97
N ILE A 280 13.92 -7.11 -5.04
CA ILE A 280 12.50 -6.71 -5.04
C ILE A 280 11.69 -7.63 -5.94
N VAL A 281 10.47 -7.96 -5.52
CA VAL A 281 9.57 -8.81 -6.31
C VAL A 281 9.21 -8.10 -7.62
N ALA A 282 9.48 -8.74 -8.77
CA ALA A 282 9.14 -8.13 -10.05
C ALA A 282 7.62 -7.89 -10.19
N ILE A 283 7.23 -6.67 -10.57
CA ILE A 283 5.84 -6.36 -10.93
C ILE A 283 5.52 -7.03 -12.26
N SER A 284 4.67 -8.06 -12.24
CA SER A 284 4.29 -8.78 -13.46
C SER A 284 2.86 -9.31 -13.39
N PHE A 285 2.20 -9.37 -14.55
CA PHE A 285 0.80 -9.78 -14.68
C PHE A 285 0.63 -10.84 -15.77
N SER A 286 -0.37 -11.70 -15.59
CA SER A 286 -0.89 -12.60 -16.62
C SER A 286 -2.23 -12.06 -17.13
N LYS A 287 -2.22 -11.50 -18.34
CA LYS A 287 -3.40 -10.97 -19.01
C LYS A 287 -4.13 -12.04 -19.83
N LYS A 288 -5.46 -12.04 -19.75
CA LYS A 288 -6.34 -12.82 -20.62
C LYS A 288 -7.60 -12.04 -21.01
N THR A 289 -8.16 -12.33 -22.17
CA THR A 289 -9.52 -11.91 -22.53
C THR A 289 -10.53 -12.83 -21.85
N VAL A 290 -11.52 -12.26 -21.16
CA VAL A 290 -12.52 -13.01 -20.38
C VAL A 290 -13.92 -12.91 -20.94
N ALA A 291 -14.21 -11.89 -21.75
CA ALA A 291 -15.50 -11.73 -22.42
C ALA A 291 -15.38 -10.90 -23.70
N SER A 292 -16.32 -11.12 -24.63
CA SER A 292 -16.56 -10.21 -25.76
C SER A 292 -17.77 -9.33 -25.46
N VAL A 293 -17.69 -8.05 -25.84
CA VAL A 293 -18.73 -7.04 -25.62
C VAL A 293 -18.62 -5.99 -26.71
N SER A 294 -19.74 -5.62 -27.33
CA SER A 294 -19.72 -4.63 -28.41
C SER A 294 -19.58 -3.20 -27.84
N GLN A 295 -18.57 -2.48 -28.34
CA GLN A 295 -18.26 -1.08 -28.07
C GLN A 295 -18.24 -0.74 -26.56
N PRO A 296 -17.46 -1.44 -25.73
CA PRO A 296 -17.41 -1.18 -24.30
C PRO A 296 -16.65 0.12 -24.04
N THR A 297 -17.16 0.96 -23.14
CA THR A 297 -16.62 2.31 -22.92
C THR A 297 -16.14 2.53 -21.49
N VAL A 298 -16.80 1.93 -20.51
CA VAL A 298 -16.54 2.17 -19.08
C VAL A 298 -16.89 0.94 -18.25
N GLY A 299 -16.17 0.74 -17.14
CA GLY A 299 -16.41 -0.36 -16.21
C GLY A 299 -16.55 0.09 -14.75
N ALA A 300 -17.33 -0.63 -13.94
CA ALA A 300 -17.40 -0.43 -12.51
C ALA A 300 -17.74 -1.73 -11.76
N TRP A 301 -17.15 -1.90 -10.58
CA TRP A 301 -17.55 -2.96 -9.65
C TRP A 301 -18.77 -2.56 -8.84
N GLY A 302 -19.81 -3.39 -8.85
CA GLY A 302 -21.00 -3.21 -8.01
C GLY A 302 -20.80 -3.79 -6.61
N PRO A 303 -21.59 -3.34 -5.61
CA PRO A 303 -21.50 -3.84 -4.23
C PRO A 303 -21.97 -5.30 -4.10
N ASP A 304 -22.60 -5.86 -5.15
CA ASP A 304 -22.94 -7.27 -5.27
C ASP A 304 -21.76 -8.15 -5.76
N GLY A 305 -20.59 -7.55 -6.01
CA GLY A 305 -19.38 -8.24 -6.46
C GLY A 305 -19.33 -8.54 -7.96
N ARG A 306 -20.30 -8.04 -8.75
CA ARG A 306 -20.28 -8.15 -10.22
C ARG A 306 -19.56 -6.96 -10.85
N PHE A 307 -19.01 -7.19 -12.04
CA PHE A 307 -18.41 -6.13 -12.86
C PHE A 307 -19.39 -5.69 -13.95
N TYR A 308 -19.69 -4.40 -13.99
CA TYR A 308 -20.65 -3.79 -14.91
C TYR A 308 -19.91 -3.01 -15.97
N VAL A 309 -20.27 -3.23 -17.23
CA VAL A 309 -19.65 -2.61 -18.39
C VAL A 309 -20.71 -1.86 -19.17
N GLY A 310 -20.55 -0.55 -19.27
CA GLY A 310 -21.34 0.30 -20.15
C GLY A 310 -20.81 0.27 -21.56
N THR A 311 -21.70 0.43 -22.54
CA THR A 311 -21.34 0.43 -23.95
C THR A 311 -21.79 1.70 -24.65
N TYR A 312 -21.12 2.01 -25.75
CA TYR A 312 -21.47 3.11 -26.64
C TYR A 312 -22.89 2.97 -27.21
N ASN A 313 -23.44 1.75 -27.32
CA ASN A 313 -24.79 1.53 -27.85
C ASN A 313 -25.89 1.50 -26.78
N GLY A 314 -25.56 1.82 -25.52
CA GLY A 314 -26.53 1.92 -24.41
C GLY A 314 -26.92 0.61 -23.75
N GLU A 315 -26.18 -0.47 -23.99
CA GLU A 315 -26.26 -1.69 -23.19
C GLU A 315 -25.37 -1.61 -21.96
N ILE A 316 -25.74 -2.35 -20.92
CA ILE A 316 -24.86 -2.65 -19.80
C ILE A 316 -24.74 -4.17 -19.67
N LYS A 317 -23.51 -4.68 -19.64
CA LYS A 317 -23.23 -6.09 -19.33
C LYS A 317 -22.79 -6.21 -17.87
N ALA A 318 -23.44 -7.07 -17.09
CA ALA A 318 -23.02 -7.39 -15.73
C ALA A 318 -22.43 -8.81 -15.69
N TYR A 319 -21.15 -8.92 -15.34
CA TYR A 319 -20.38 -10.16 -15.29
C TYR A 319 -20.22 -10.66 -13.86
N THR A 320 -20.44 -11.95 -13.66
CA THR A 320 -20.06 -12.67 -12.44
C THR A 320 -18.81 -13.48 -12.73
N PHE A 321 -17.82 -13.39 -11.85
CA PHE A 321 -16.55 -14.08 -12.00
C PHE A 321 -16.37 -15.17 -10.94
N ASP A 322 -15.71 -16.27 -11.29
CA ASP A 322 -15.11 -17.17 -10.31
C ASP A 322 -13.80 -16.58 -9.74
N GLN A 323 -13.12 -17.32 -8.85
CA GLN A 323 -11.85 -16.88 -8.26
C GLN A 323 -10.71 -16.68 -9.27
N ASN A 324 -10.79 -17.31 -10.44
CA ASN A 324 -9.79 -17.23 -11.50
C ASN A 324 -10.18 -16.18 -12.55
N TYR A 325 -11.22 -15.37 -12.31
CA TYR A 325 -11.78 -14.43 -13.28
C TYR A 325 -12.30 -15.07 -14.57
N ASN A 326 -12.81 -16.30 -14.50
CA ASN A 326 -13.63 -16.84 -15.57
C ASN A 326 -15.07 -16.36 -15.39
N VAL A 327 -15.72 -15.97 -16.49
CA VAL A 327 -17.12 -15.55 -16.47
C VAL A 327 -18.01 -16.76 -16.19
N THR A 328 -18.76 -16.72 -15.10
CA THR A 328 -19.71 -17.77 -14.71
C THR A 328 -21.16 -17.41 -15.02
N ALA A 329 -21.47 -16.11 -15.07
CA ALA A 329 -22.77 -15.60 -15.49
C ALA A 329 -22.63 -14.21 -16.14
N THR A 330 -23.51 -13.92 -17.09
CA THR A 330 -23.62 -12.60 -17.73
C THR A 330 -25.09 -12.18 -17.78
N GLN A 331 -25.38 -10.95 -17.37
CA GLN A 331 -26.69 -10.30 -17.57
C GLN A 331 -26.54 -9.15 -18.56
N THR A 332 -27.49 -9.00 -19.49
CA THR A 332 -27.59 -7.83 -20.37
C THR A 332 -28.74 -6.95 -19.89
N ILE A 333 -28.46 -5.67 -19.69
CA ILE A 333 -29.40 -4.64 -19.26
C ILE A 333 -29.53 -3.64 -20.41
N THR A 334 -30.76 -3.36 -20.84
CA THR A 334 -31.06 -2.55 -22.04
C THR A 334 -31.87 -1.29 -21.73
N THR A 335 -32.00 -0.94 -20.45
CA THR A 335 -32.86 0.16 -19.97
C THR A 335 -32.49 1.52 -20.58
N ILE A 336 -31.22 1.74 -20.91
CA ILE A 336 -30.73 2.97 -21.57
C ILE A 336 -30.76 2.87 -23.10
N LYS A 337 -30.63 1.67 -23.67
CA LYS A 337 -30.42 1.40 -25.10
C LYS A 337 -31.39 2.12 -26.04
N ASN A 338 -32.65 2.26 -25.63
CA ASN A 338 -33.70 2.82 -26.49
C ASN A 338 -33.90 4.33 -26.32
N LEU A 339 -33.08 4.99 -25.50
CA LEU A 339 -33.10 6.45 -25.37
C LEU A 339 -32.40 7.10 -26.57
N ASN A 340 -32.71 8.37 -26.82
CA ASN A 340 -32.07 9.14 -27.89
C ASN A 340 -30.64 9.62 -27.52
N ASN A 341 -30.28 9.52 -26.25
CA ASN A 341 -29.01 9.87 -25.63
C ASN A 341 -28.41 8.63 -24.93
N ASN A 342 -28.32 7.52 -25.67
CA ASN A 342 -28.01 6.20 -25.13
C ASN A 342 -26.52 5.89 -25.04
N GLN A 343 -25.61 6.76 -25.49
CA GLN A 343 -24.18 6.52 -25.36
C GLN A 343 -23.76 6.60 -23.89
N ILE A 344 -23.30 5.48 -23.32
CA ILE A 344 -22.86 5.41 -21.92
C ILE A 344 -21.35 5.67 -21.87
N LEU A 345 -20.91 6.63 -21.07
CA LEU A 345 -19.48 6.91 -20.82
C LEU A 345 -19.11 6.92 -19.32
N GLY A 346 -20.09 6.76 -18.42
CA GLY A 346 -19.85 6.65 -16.99
C GLY A 346 -20.79 5.65 -16.32
N ILE A 347 -20.25 4.79 -15.47
CA ILE A 347 -21.01 3.94 -14.54
C ILE A 347 -20.38 4.03 -13.16
N ALA A 348 -21.20 4.15 -12.12
CA ALA A 348 -20.76 4.08 -10.74
C ALA A 348 -21.85 3.50 -9.83
N PHE A 349 -21.44 3.16 -8.61
CA PHE A 349 -22.32 2.70 -7.53
C PHE A 349 -22.09 3.60 -6.32
N ASN A 350 -23.17 3.98 -5.64
CA ASN A 350 -23.05 4.79 -4.43
C ASN A 350 -22.44 3.91 -3.33
N PRO A 351 -21.44 4.38 -2.56
CA PRO A 351 -20.85 3.57 -1.51
C PRO A 351 -21.82 3.19 -0.38
N TYR A 352 -23.01 3.80 -0.32
CA TYR A 352 -24.10 3.42 0.59
C TYR A 352 -25.08 2.38 0.02
N ASP A 353 -24.96 2.02 -1.26
CA ASP A 353 -25.83 1.00 -1.87
C ASP A 353 -25.60 -0.37 -1.23
N THR A 354 -26.69 -1.15 -1.10
CA THR A 354 -26.62 -2.49 -0.51
C THR A 354 -26.27 -3.56 -1.53
N SER A 355 -25.54 -4.60 -1.11
CA SER A 355 -25.20 -5.72 -2.02
C SER A 355 -26.40 -6.54 -2.48
N GLY A 356 -27.54 -6.49 -1.77
CA GLY A 356 -28.75 -7.25 -2.12
C GLY A 356 -29.62 -6.58 -3.18
N ALA A 357 -29.55 -5.26 -3.30
CA ALA A 357 -30.31 -4.47 -4.27
C ALA A 357 -29.47 -3.25 -4.68
N PRO A 358 -28.43 -3.44 -5.50
CA PRO A 358 -27.59 -2.33 -5.98
C PRO A 358 -28.37 -1.44 -6.95
N SER A 359 -27.96 -0.17 -7.01
CA SER A 359 -28.46 0.80 -7.99
C SER A 359 -27.33 1.22 -8.93
N ILE A 360 -27.57 1.19 -10.24
CA ILE A 360 -26.56 1.59 -11.23
C ILE A 360 -26.76 3.07 -11.54
N TYR A 361 -25.75 3.90 -11.25
CA TYR A 361 -25.71 5.29 -11.69
C TYR A 361 -25.03 5.32 -13.05
N VAL A 362 -25.73 5.80 -14.07
CA VAL A 362 -25.30 5.74 -15.47
C VAL A 362 -25.26 7.15 -16.04
N ALA A 363 -24.08 7.60 -16.45
CA ALA A 363 -23.91 8.79 -17.26
C ALA A 363 -24.11 8.43 -18.73
N HIS A 364 -25.08 9.08 -19.37
CA HIS A 364 -25.40 8.84 -20.77
C HIS A 364 -25.64 10.15 -21.52
N SER A 365 -25.32 10.15 -22.82
CA SER A 365 -25.25 11.34 -23.66
C SER A 365 -25.71 11.03 -25.07
N LYS A 366 -26.04 12.06 -25.86
CA LYS A 366 -26.16 11.93 -27.32
C LYS A 366 -24.91 12.48 -27.97
N LEU A 367 -24.00 11.59 -28.36
CA LEU A 367 -22.79 11.94 -29.11
C LEU A 367 -23.04 11.89 -30.62
N TYR A 368 -22.41 12.79 -31.36
CA TYR A 368 -22.56 12.90 -32.81
C TYR A 368 -21.31 12.44 -33.58
N ALA A 369 -20.21 12.11 -32.87
CA ALA A 369 -18.98 11.42 -33.28
C ALA A 369 -18.52 11.61 -34.74
N ASN A 370 -17.53 12.49 -34.98
CA ASN A 370 -16.97 12.84 -36.31
C ASN A 370 -17.99 13.39 -37.34
N ASN A 371 -19.28 13.25 -37.06
CA ASN A 371 -20.45 13.98 -37.50
C ASN A 371 -20.67 13.99 -39.04
N GLY A 372 -21.81 14.49 -39.46
CA GLY A 372 -21.81 15.28 -40.69
C GLY A 372 -20.95 16.56 -40.58
N GLY A 373 -20.12 16.70 -39.54
CA GLY A 373 -19.02 17.65 -39.34
C GLY A 373 -19.38 19.11 -39.09
N LYS A 374 -20.66 19.49 -39.10
CA LYS A 374 -21.03 20.90 -39.18
C LYS A 374 -21.56 21.42 -37.85
N GLY A 375 -21.20 22.67 -37.53
CA GLY A 375 -21.85 23.43 -36.48
C GLY A 375 -23.36 23.48 -36.67
N PHE A 376 -24.10 23.56 -35.56
CA PHE A 376 -25.54 23.77 -35.62
C PHE A 376 -25.83 25.20 -36.10
N PRO A 377 -26.67 25.39 -37.13
CA PRO A 377 -27.25 26.70 -37.41
C PRO A 377 -27.94 27.22 -36.14
N LYS A 378 -27.93 28.54 -35.91
CA LYS A 378 -28.61 29.14 -34.75
C LYS A 378 -30.12 28.83 -34.71
N THR A 379 -30.72 28.49 -35.85
CA THR A 379 -32.12 28.10 -36.00
C THR A 379 -32.39 26.61 -35.74
N GLU A 380 -31.37 25.81 -35.46
CA GLU A 380 -31.49 24.39 -35.13
C GLU A 380 -31.27 24.15 -33.63
N LYS A 381 -32.08 23.28 -33.02
CA LYS A 381 -32.00 23.01 -31.59
C LYS A 381 -30.89 21.99 -31.29
N SER A 382 -29.82 22.46 -30.64
CA SER A 382 -28.82 21.60 -30.01
C SER A 382 -29.20 21.37 -28.55
N VAL A 383 -29.86 20.26 -28.24
CA VAL A 383 -30.36 19.99 -26.89
C VAL A 383 -29.23 19.71 -25.89
N TYR A 384 -29.41 20.08 -24.62
CA TYR A 384 -28.63 19.60 -23.49
C TYR A 384 -28.97 18.12 -23.21
N SER A 385 -28.35 17.22 -23.96
CA SER A 385 -28.70 15.79 -24.00
C SER A 385 -28.11 14.96 -22.87
N GLY A 386 -27.17 15.51 -22.10
CA GLY A 386 -26.49 14.77 -21.05
C GLY A 386 -27.39 14.52 -19.86
N GLU A 387 -27.32 13.30 -19.33
CA GLU A 387 -28.15 12.86 -18.22
C GLU A 387 -27.42 11.84 -17.35
N ILE A 388 -27.75 11.84 -16.06
CA ILE A 388 -27.42 10.77 -15.13
C ILE A 388 -28.72 10.09 -14.72
N SER A 389 -28.82 8.80 -15.00
CA SER A 389 -29.95 7.94 -14.61
C SER A 389 -29.56 6.97 -13.50
N ILE A 390 -30.51 6.64 -12.64
CA ILE A 390 -30.43 5.50 -11.71
C ILE A 390 -31.22 4.34 -12.30
N LEU A 391 -30.61 3.16 -12.38
CA LEU A 391 -31.27 1.92 -12.75
C LEU A 391 -31.43 1.03 -11.52
N GLU A 392 -32.66 0.59 -11.25
CA GLU A 392 -33.02 -0.18 -10.06
C GLU A 392 -34.14 -1.20 -10.33
N GLY A 393 -34.57 -1.89 -9.28
CA GLY A 393 -35.60 -2.91 -9.34
C GLY A 393 -35.13 -4.21 -10.01
N ALA A 394 -36.07 -5.13 -10.22
CA ALA A 394 -35.77 -6.42 -10.84
C ALA A 394 -35.13 -6.22 -12.23
N ASN A 395 -33.98 -6.85 -12.43
CA ASN A 395 -33.18 -6.76 -13.66
C ASN A 395 -32.80 -5.33 -14.08
N PHE A 396 -32.77 -4.37 -13.15
CA PHE A 396 -32.47 -2.95 -13.45
C PHE A 396 -33.41 -2.33 -14.49
N SER A 397 -34.66 -2.80 -14.52
CA SER A 397 -35.67 -2.39 -15.49
C SER A 397 -36.33 -1.04 -15.18
N GLN A 398 -36.18 -0.54 -13.95
CA GLN A 398 -36.72 0.75 -13.53
C GLN A 398 -35.64 1.81 -13.72
N ARG A 399 -35.96 2.87 -14.48
CA ARG A 399 -35.09 4.02 -14.69
C ARG A 399 -35.67 5.25 -14.00
N LYS A 400 -34.83 5.95 -13.24
CA LYS A 400 -35.11 7.27 -12.69
C LYS A 400 -34.08 8.27 -13.19
N SER A 401 -34.54 9.38 -13.76
CA SER A 401 -33.66 10.52 -14.09
C SER A 401 -33.22 11.21 -12.81
N LEU A 402 -31.91 11.21 -12.53
CA LEU A 402 -31.34 11.87 -11.35
C LEU A 402 -30.94 13.31 -11.68
N ILE A 403 -30.16 13.49 -12.76
CA ILE A 403 -29.70 14.81 -13.23
C ILE A 403 -29.96 14.92 -14.72
N THR A 404 -30.65 15.96 -15.16
CA THR A 404 -30.98 16.21 -16.57
C THR A 404 -30.48 17.59 -17.00
N GLY A 405 -30.28 17.78 -18.31
CA GLY A 405 -29.89 19.07 -18.87
C GLY A 405 -28.39 19.36 -18.78
N LEU A 406 -27.55 18.32 -18.75
CA LEU A 406 -26.10 18.50 -18.82
C LEU A 406 -25.66 18.80 -20.27
N PRO A 407 -24.64 19.66 -20.46
CA PRO A 407 -24.10 19.95 -21.79
C PRO A 407 -23.29 18.76 -22.31
N VAL A 408 -23.35 18.57 -23.62
CA VAL A 408 -22.67 17.50 -24.36
C VAL A 408 -22.20 18.10 -25.66
N SER A 409 -20.96 17.83 -26.04
CA SER A 409 -20.43 18.39 -27.27
C SER A 409 -21.17 17.82 -28.49
N ASN A 410 -21.18 18.59 -29.57
CA ASN A 410 -21.69 18.11 -30.87
C ASN A 410 -20.62 17.26 -31.60
N HIS A 411 -19.91 16.42 -30.84
CA HIS A 411 -18.82 15.59 -31.32
C HIS A 411 -18.71 14.34 -30.44
N ASP A 412 -17.62 14.17 -29.71
CA ASP A 412 -17.24 12.97 -28.94
C ASP A 412 -17.07 13.21 -27.42
N HIS A 413 -17.21 14.45 -26.95
CA HIS A 413 -17.13 14.76 -25.52
C HIS A 413 -18.51 14.69 -24.87
N GLY A 414 -18.68 13.83 -23.88
CA GLY A 414 -19.96 13.59 -23.20
C GLY A 414 -19.92 13.79 -21.69
N ILE A 415 -20.84 13.11 -21.01
CA ILE A 415 -20.82 12.95 -19.56
C ILE A 415 -20.01 11.69 -19.23
N ASN A 416 -18.79 11.89 -18.75
CA ASN A 416 -17.79 10.83 -18.60
C ASN A 416 -17.85 10.21 -17.19
N ALA A 417 -16.70 9.99 -16.54
CA ALA A 417 -16.63 9.33 -15.24
C ALA A 417 -17.54 9.94 -14.16
N LEU A 418 -18.07 9.03 -13.35
CA LEU A 418 -18.82 9.31 -12.12
C LEU A 418 -18.00 8.79 -10.94
N THR A 419 -17.83 9.60 -9.91
CA THR A 419 -17.22 9.13 -8.65
C THR A 419 -17.92 9.69 -7.43
N PHE A 420 -17.95 8.93 -6.35
CA PHE A 420 -18.59 9.32 -5.10
C PHE A 420 -17.55 9.63 -4.02
N ASP A 421 -17.80 10.68 -3.23
CA ASP A 421 -17.09 10.86 -1.97
C ASP A 421 -17.68 10.00 -0.84
N ASN A 422 -17.08 10.12 0.35
CA ASN A 422 -17.49 9.36 1.53
C ASN A 422 -18.86 9.80 2.09
N LYS A 423 -19.42 10.93 1.65
CA LYS A 423 -20.79 11.36 1.99
C LYS A 423 -21.84 10.79 1.03
N GLY A 424 -21.41 10.18 -0.08
CA GLY A 424 -22.29 9.72 -1.14
C GLY A 424 -22.71 10.84 -2.09
N ASP A 425 -22.05 12.01 -2.05
CA ASP A 425 -22.23 13.04 -3.08
C ASP A 425 -21.47 12.65 -4.35
N LEU A 426 -22.00 13.06 -5.51
CA LEU A 426 -21.52 12.63 -6.82
C LEU A 426 -20.67 13.72 -7.48
N TYR A 427 -19.51 13.34 -8.00
CA TYR A 427 -18.68 14.14 -8.89
C TYR A 427 -18.83 13.64 -10.31
N ILE A 428 -18.97 14.57 -11.25
CA ILE A 428 -19.37 14.29 -12.63
C ILE A 428 -18.39 14.99 -13.56
N ASN A 429 -17.67 14.21 -14.36
CA ASN A 429 -16.83 14.76 -15.40
C ASN A 429 -17.69 15.16 -16.61
N VAL A 430 -17.66 16.44 -16.98
CA VAL A 430 -18.42 16.98 -18.12
C VAL A 430 -17.45 17.54 -19.14
N GLY A 431 -17.45 16.93 -20.32
CA GLY A 431 -16.60 17.36 -21.42
C GLY A 431 -16.90 18.78 -21.90
N GLY A 432 -15.88 19.40 -22.50
CA GLY A 432 -15.96 20.71 -23.14
C GLY A 432 -16.59 20.63 -24.53
N ASN A 433 -17.18 21.74 -24.95
CA ASN A 433 -17.76 21.89 -26.29
C ASN A 433 -16.76 22.43 -27.32
N THR A 434 -15.62 22.94 -26.86
CA THR A 434 -14.58 23.56 -27.70
C THR A 434 -13.24 22.87 -27.52
N ASN A 435 -12.29 23.15 -28.42
CA ASN A 435 -10.97 22.53 -28.38
C ASN A 435 -10.01 23.23 -27.41
N ALA A 436 -10.01 24.56 -27.42
CA ALA A 436 -9.19 25.40 -26.54
C ALA A 436 -9.90 26.75 -26.23
N GLY A 437 -11.21 26.70 -26.02
CA GLY A 437 -12.04 27.86 -25.66
C GLY A 437 -12.74 28.59 -26.80
N ILE A 438 -12.47 28.21 -28.05
CA ILE A 438 -13.02 28.83 -29.27
C ILE A 438 -13.83 27.81 -30.08
N THR A 439 -15.01 28.22 -30.53
CA THR A 439 -15.88 27.40 -31.38
C THR A 439 -15.22 27.10 -32.72
N ASN A 440 -15.31 25.84 -33.15
CA ASN A 440 -14.83 25.42 -34.46
C ASN A 440 -15.68 24.24 -34.95
N ASP A 441 -15.94 24.18 -36.26
CA ASP A 441 -16.75 23.12 -36.85
C ASP A 441 -16.14 21.72 -36.67
N ASN A 442 -14.81 21.61 -36.64
CA ASN A 442 -14.11 20.33 -36.42
C ASN A 442 -14.40 19.71 -35.04
N ILE A 443 -14.91 20.49 -34.08
CA ILE A 443 -15.36 19.99 -32.77
C ILE A 443 -16.87 20.21 -32.55
N GLY A 444 -17.61 20.38 -33.64
CA GLY A 444 -19.08 20.45 -33.62
C GLY A 444 -19.66 21.86 -33.49
N GLY A 445 -18.83 22.90 -33.50
CA GLY A 445 -19.24 24.29 -33.76
C GLY A 445 -20.15 24.95 -32.72
N ILE A 446 -20.25 24.41 -31.51
CA ILE A 446 -21.05 24.99 -30.43
C ILE A 446 -20.17 25.59 -29.32
N PRO A 447 -20.59 26.70 -28.69
CA PRO A 447 -19.83 27.31 -27.61
C PRO A 447 -19.87 26.49 -26.33
N GLU A 448 -18.92 26.79 -25.43
CA GLU A 448 -18.99 26.32 -24.05
C GLU A 448 -20.26 26.84 -23.36
N SER A 449 -20.83 26.02 -22.49
CA SER A 449 -22.01 26.30 -21.66
C SER A 449 -21.61 26.41 -20.18
N PRO A 450 -22.51 26.88 -19.28
CA PRO A 450 -22.17 27.07 -17.86
C PRO A 450 -21.57 25.85 -17.14
N PHE A 451 -21.90 24.63 -17.57
CA PHE A 451 -21.44 23.39 -16.94
C PHE A 451 -20.50 22.53 -17.79
N SER A 452 -20.12 22.97 -19.00
CA SER A 452 -19.15 22.24 -19.83
C SER A 452 -17.70 22.50 -19.40
N ALA A 453 -16.79 21.62 -19.80
CA ALA A 453 -15.36 21.68 -19.47
C ALA A 453 -15.09 21.84 -17.96
N ALA A 454 -15.69 20.95 -17.18
CA ALA A 454 -15.68 21.01 -15.72
C ALA A 454 -15.90 19.64 -15.08
N ILE A 455 -15.46 19.53 -13.82
CA ILE A 455 -16.00 18.52 -12.91
C ILE A 455 -17.06 19.20 -12.06
N LEU A 456 -18.29 18.67 -12.10
CA LEU A 456 -19.40 19.14 -11.30
C LEU A 456 -19.48 18.35 -9.99
N LYS A 457 -20.08 18.95 -8.96
CA LYS A 457 -20.54 18.25 -7.76
C LYS A 457 -22.06 18.32 -7.69
N ALA A 458 -22.69 17.17 -7.45
CA ALA A 458 -24.10 17.03 -7.17
C ALA A 458 -24.28 16.53 -5.72
N GLU A 459 -24.97 17.33 -4.91
CA GLU A 459 -25.19 17.07 -3.49
C GLU A 459 -26.38 16.12 -3.27
N ILE A 460 -26.30 14.93 -3.87
CA ILE A 460 -27.41 13.96 -3.91
C ILE A 460 -27.75 13.38 -2.54
N SER A 461 -26.90 13.60 -1.53
CA SER A 461 -27.22 13.27 -0.13
C SER A 461 -28.31 14.17 0.47
N LYS A 462 -28.71 15.25 -0.20
CA LYS A 462 -29.84 16.10 0.23
C LYS A 462 -31.19 15.38 0.01
N SER A 463 -32.02 15.35 1.05
CA SER A 463 -33.37 14.73 1.01
C SER A 463 -34.32 15.29 -0.06
N ASN A 464 -34.09 16.52 -0.52
CA ASN A 464 -34.88 17.22 -1.53
C ASN A 464 -34.04 17.62 -2.75
N PHE A 465 -33.02 16.83 -3.08
CA PHE A 465 -32.11 17.08 -4.19
C PHE A 465 -32.85 17.40 -5.49
N ASN A 466 -32.49 18.53 -6.11
CA ASN A 466 -32.98 18.91 -7.43
C ASN A 466 -31.85 18.84 -8.47
N GLY A 467 -31.86 17.78 -9.29
CA GLY A 467 -30.95 17.61 -10.43
C GLY A 467 -31.51 18.12 -11.77
N GLN A 468 -32.66 18.79 -11.79
CA GLN A 468 -33.25 19.30 -13.04
C GLN A 468 -32.60 20.62 -13.46
N ILE A 469 -31.56 20.55 -14.29
CA ILE A 469 -30.86 21.74 -14.77
C ILE A 469 -31.73 22.42 -15.84
N LYS A 470 -31.98 23.71 -15.63
CA LYS A 470 -32.66 24.58 -16.59
C LYS A 470 -31.79 25.80 -16.83
N TYR A 471 -31.89 26.35 -18.03
CA TYR A 471 -31.13 27.52 -18.43
C TYR A 471 -32.04 28.71 -18.69
N GLU A 472 -31.47 29.89 -18.58
CA GLU A 472 -32.07 31.15 -18.96
C GLU A 472 -31.05 32.03 -19.67
N LEU A 473 -31.53 32.91 -20.54
CA LEU A 473 -30.69 33.92 -21.16
C LEU A 473 -30.74 35.22 -20.36
N PRO A 474 -29.64 35.99 -20.30
CA PRO A 474 -29.64 37.32 -19.69
C PRO A 474 -30.63 38.26 -20.39
N ASN A 475 -31.27 39.12 -19.61
CA ASN A 475 -32.11 40.20 -20.10
C ASN A 475 -31.69 41.54 -19.43
N PRO A 476 -31.19 42.53 -20.19
CA PRO A 476 -30.98 42.53 -21.64
C PRO A 476 -29.88 41.55 -22.09
N LEU A 477 -29.90 41.18 -23.37
CA LEU A 477 -28.84 40.37 -24.00
C LEU A 477 -27.51 41.14 -24.04
N PRO A 478 -26.36 40.44 -24.06
CA PRO A 478 -25.06 41.10 -24.21
C PRO A 478 -24.93 41.77 -25.59
N PRO A 479 -24.11 42.83 -25.71
CA PRO A 479 -23.86 43.49 -27.00
C PRO A 479 -23.44 42.51 -28.10
N GLY A 480 -24.03 42.62 -29.29
CA GLY A 480 -23.72 41.75 -30.43
C GLY A 480 -24.49 40.42 -30.46
N TYR A 481 -25.35 40.15 -29.47
CA TYR A 481 -26.25 38.98 -29.51
C TYR A 481 -27.64 39.37 -29.97
N GLU A 482 -28.11 38.66 -31.00
CA GLU A 482 -29.48 38.70 -31.49
C GLU A 482 -30.05 37.29 -31.52
N ILE A 483 -31.30 37.15 -31.07
CA ILE A 483 -32.04 35.90 -31.15
C ILE A 483 -32.80 35.90 -32.48
N PRO A 484 -32.62 34.88 -33.34
CA PRO A 484 -33.37 34.77 -34.58
C PRO A 484 -34.88 34.81 -34.32
N SER A 485 -35.60 35.62 -35.10
CA SER A 485 -37.06 35.79 -34.94
C SER A 485 -37.86 34.52 -35.28
N GLU A 486 -37.26 33.64 -36.07
CA GLU A 486 -37.84 32.42 -36.63
C GLU A 486 -37.65 31.17 -35.75
N LEU A 487 -37.15 31.31 -34.53
CA LEU A 487 -36.97 30.16 -33.63
C LEU A 487 -38.30 29.48 -33.28
N THR A 488 -38.32 28.16 -33.40
CA THR A 488 -39.46 27.30 -33.01
C THR A 488 -39.31 26.70 -31.61
N PHE A 489 -38.23 27.07 -30.90
CA PHE A 489 -37.89 26.58 -29.57
C PHE A 489 -37.42 27.74 -28.68
N ASN A 490 -37.47 27.55 -27.36
CA ASN A 490 -36.88 28.50 -26.40
C ASN A 490 -35.35 28.50 -26.59
N PRO A 491 -34.71 29.64 -26.90
CA PRO A 491 -33.27 29.69 -27.14
C PRO A 491 -32.44 29.22 -25.94
N ALA A 492 -32.94 29.38 -24.71
CA ALA A 492 -32.25 28.88 -23.51
C ALA A 492 -32.13 27.34 -23.48
N ASP A 493 -32.98 26.62 -24.21
CA ASP A 493 -32.92 25.15 -24.29
C ASP A 493 -31.90 24.64 -25.33
N SER A 494 -31.16 25.54 -25.98
CA SER A 494 -30.21 25.20 -27.05
C SER A 494 -28.78 25.61 -26.72
N GLN A 495 -27.86 24.66 -26.83
CA GLN A 495 -26.42 24.85 -26.59
C GLN A 495 -25.77 25.84 -27.58
N VAL A 496 -26.42 26.18 -28.70
CA VAL A 496 -25.94 27.21 -29.65
C VAL A 496 -25.90 28.61 -29.03
N PHE A 497 -26.65 28.83 -27.93
CA PHE A 497 -26.61 30.06 -27.12
C PHE A 497 -25.89 29.83 -25.78
N GLY A 498 -25.11 28.74 -25.68
CA GLY A 498 -24.44 28.31 -24.47
C GLY A 498 -23.42 29.33 -23.93
N ASP A 499 -22.82 30.14 -24.81
CA ASP A 499 -21.89 31.22 -24.47
C ASP A 499 -22.50 32.33 -23.61
N ILE A 500 -23.82 32.54 -23.69
CA ILE A 500 -24.52 33.57 -22.91
C ILE A 500 -25.49 33.01 -21.87
N ALA A 501 -25.88 31.75 -21.99
CA ALA A 501 -26.79 31.08 -21.06
C ALA A 501 -26.32 31.15 -19.59
N LYS A 502 -27.27 31.06 -18.67
CA LYS A 502 -27.06 30.93 -17.23
C LYS A 502 -27.88 29.77 -16.70
N VAL A 503 -27.35 29.08 -15.70
CA VAL A 503 -28.13 28.07 -14.98
C VAL A 503 -29.15 28.77 -14.10
N LYS A 504 -30.41 28.36 -14.18
CA LYS A 504 -31.48 28.89 -13.34
C LYS A 504 -31.26 28.44 -11.89
N SER A 505 -31.48 29.35 -10.93
CA SER A 505 -31.32 29.07 -9.51
C SER A 505 -32.22 27.92 -9.01
N GLY A 506 -31.76 27.20 -7.99
CA GLY A 506 -32.54 26.16 -7.31
C GLY A 506 -32.16 24.73 -7.69
N VAL A 507 -31.08 24.53 -8.46
CA VAL A 507 -30.48 23.21 -8.74
C VAL A 507 -29.38 22.92 -7.71
N ASP A 508 -29.22 21.65 -7.33
CA ASP A 508 -28.21 21.17 -6.37
C ASP A 508 -26.95 20.61 -7.06
N VAL A 509 -26.71 21.05 -8.30
CA VAL A 509 -25.54 20.73 -9.12
C VAL A 509 -24.73 22.01 -9.31
N SER A 510 -23.43 21.96 -9.05
CA SER A 510 -22.54 23.12 -9.14
C SER A 510 -21.18 22.75 -9.73
N VAL A 511 -20.45 23.73 -10.27
CA VAL A 511 -19.07 23.53 -10.72
C VAL A 511 -18.18 23.31 -9.50
N TYR A 512 -17.55 22.15 -9.41
CA TYR A 512 -16.57 21.86 -8.37
C TYR A 512 -15.17 22.31 -8.80
N ALA A 513 -14.76 21.95 -10.00
CA ALA A 513 -13.49 22.34 -10.61
C ALA A 513 -13.71 22.68 -12.09
N SER A 514 -12.96 23.65 -12.61
CA SER A 514 -13.17 24.18 -13.96
C SER A 514 -11.92 24.07 -14.83
N GLY A 515 -12.10 24.13 -16.14
CA GLY A 515 -11.00 24.19 -17.09
C GLY A 515 -10.34 22.85 -17.36
N LEU A 516 -11.16 21.80 -17.39
CA LEU A 516 -10.77 20.47 -17.84
C LEU A 516 -11.42 20.26 -19.21
N ARG A 517 -10.64 20.01 -20.25
CA ARG A 517 -11.16 19.98 -21.63
C ARG A 517 -12.09 18.79 -21.86
N ASN A 518 -11.62 17.58 -21.57
CA ASN A 518 -12.39 16.35 -21.64
C ASN A 518 -11.86 15.37 -20.59
N ALA A 519 -12.18 15.66 -19.32
CA ALA A 519 -11.79 14.77 -18.25
C ALA A 519 -12.52 13.44 -18.44
N PHE A 520 -11.83 12.38 -18.82
CA PHE A 520 -12.47 11.11 -19.14
C PHE A 520 -12.63 10.25 -17.89
N GLY A 521 -11.51 9.84 -17.29
CA GLY A 521 -11.48 9.04 -16.07
C GLY A 521 -11.40 9.91 -14.81
N ALA A 522 -11.96 9.42 -13.71
CA ALA A 522 -11.76 9.99 -12.39
C ALA A 522 -11.78 8.91 -11.31
N VAL A 523 -11.00 9.10 -10.25
CA VAL A 523 -10.98 8.21 -9.08
C VAL A 523 -10.96 9.01 -7.79
N TYR A 524 -11.85 8.63 -6.86
CA TYR A 524 -11.82 9.06 -5.46
C TYR A 524 -11.07 8.01 -4.65
N THR A 525 -9.95 8.41 -4.05
CA THR A 525 -8.99 7.50 -3.44
C THR A 525 -9.22 7.28 -1.95
N THR A 526 -8.54 6.28 -1.39
CA THR A 526 -8.47 6.01 0.06
C THR A 526 -7.94 7.19 0.89
N LYS A 527 -7.24 8.15 0.25
CA LYS A 527 -6.77 9.40 0.87
C LYS A 527 -7.79 10.53 0.88
N GLY A 528 -9.00 10.30 0.36
CA GLY A 528 -10.04 11.32 0.25
C GLY A 528 -9.77 12.36 -0.84
N LEU A 529 -8.89 12.04 -1.80
CA LEU A 529 -8.50 12.91 -2.91
C LEU A 529 -9.09 12.42 -4.23
N ILE A 530 -9.37 13.35 -5.13
CA ILE A 530 -9.88 13.10 -6.48
C ILE A 530 -8.78 13.36 -7.50
N TYR A 531 -8.54 12.38 -8.36
CA TYR A 531 -7.66 12.53 -9.53
C TYR A 531 -8.45 12.30 -10.79
N ALA A 532 -8.14 13.04 -11.85
CA ALA A 532 -8.73 12.85 -13.17
C ALA A 532 -7.66 12.87 -14.25
N THR A 533 -7.87 12.06 -15.28
CA THR A 533 -7.21 12.20 -16.57
C THR A 533 -7.95 13.24 -17.38
N ASP A 534 -7.25 14.11 -18.11
CA ASP A 534 -7.85 15.11 -18.99
C ASP A 534 -7.16 15.09 -20.36
N ASN A 535 -7.95 15.02 -21.44
CA ASN A 535 -7.37 15.01 -22.78
C ASN A 535 -6.97 16.41 -23.24
N GLY A 536 -5.75 16.53 -23.78
CA GLY A 536 -5.24 17.77 -24.35
C GLY A 536 -6.01 18.24 -25.59
N TYR A 537 -5.77 19.48 -26.03
CA TYR A 537 -6.32 19.98 -27.28
C TYR A 537 -5.68 19.31 -28.51
N ASN A 538 -6.46 19.20 -29.60
CA ASN A 538 -5.99 18.67 -30.87
C ASN A 538 -5.51 19.79 -31.80
N SER A 539 -4.36 19.61 -32.46
CA SER A 539 -3.94 20.52 -33.54
C SER A 539 -4.99 20.59 -34.63
N SER A 540 -5.28 21.79 -35.16
CA SER A 540 -6.26 22.04 -36.24
C SER A 540 -7.75 21.98 -35.84
N PHE A 541 -8.08 21.88 -34.56
CA PHE A 541 -9.48 21.83 -34.07
C PHE A 541 -10.00 23.19 -33.56
N GLY A 542 -9.42 24.30 -34.04
CA GLY A 542 -9.82 25.66 -33.69
C GLY A 542 -8.74 26.44 -32.95
N ASP A 543 -8.99 27.74 -32.74
CA ASP A 543 -8.03 28.64 -32.10
C ASP A 543 -7.99 28.46 -30.57
N ILE A 544 -6.92 28.98 -29.96
CA ILE A 544 -6.69 29.06 -28.52
C ILE A 544 -7.19 30.41 -28.00
N SER A 545 -8.03 30.39 -26.97
CA SER A 545 -8.46 31.62 -26.29
C SER A 545 -7.33 32.24 -25.48
N THR A 546 -7.01 33.52 -25.75
CA THR A 546 -6.00 34.29 -25.00
C THR A 546 -6.61 35.31 -24.05
N SER A 547 -7.84 35.76 -24.31
CA SER A 547 -8.65 36.58 -23.41
C SER A 547 -10.14 36.41 -23.72
N ALA A 548 -11.00 37.23 -23.11
CA ALA A 548 -12.43 37.24 -23.41
C ALA A 548 -12.75 37.57 -24.88
N THR A 549 -11.86 38.31 -25.56
CA THR A 549 -12.10 38.83 -26.91
C THR A 549 -10.96 38.57 -27.90
N THR A 550 -9.87 37.92 -27.47
CA THR A 550 -8.70 37.64 -28.32
C THR A 550 -8.37 36.17 -28.36
N GLN A 551 -7.82 35.72 -29.48
CA GLN A 551 -7.44 34.33 -29.71
C GLN A 551 -6.21 34.24 -30.61
N THR A 552 -5.57 33.08 -30.64
CA THR A 552 -4.44 32.78 -31.52
C THR A 552 -4.59 31.38 -32.11
N PRO A 553 -4.09 31.11 -33.33
CA PRO A 553 -4.11 29.77 -33.90
C PRO A 553 -3.44 28.72 -32.99
N THR A 554 -3.93 27.47 -33.03
CA THR A 554 -3.22 26.35 -32.39
C THR A 554 -1.85 26.13 -33.02
N THR A 555 -0.94 25.54 -32.25
CA THR A 555 0.34 25.06 -32.78
C THR A 555 0.14 23.84 -33.69
N THR A 556 1.20 23.41 -34.37
CA THR A 556 1.18 22.22 -35.24
C THR A 556 1.05 20.91 -34.47
N ASN A 557 1.27 20.92 -33.15
CA ASN A 557 1.26 19.73 -32.31
C ASN A 557 0.06 19.78 -31.36
N SER A 558 -0.60 18.64 -31.16
CA SER A 558 -1.58 18.47 -30.09
C SER A 558 -0.92 18.61 -28.71
N ALA A 559 -1.69 19.09 -27.73
CA ALA A 559 -1.24 19.09 -26.34
C ALA A 559 -1.20 17.66 -25.79
N PRO A 560 -0.33 17.39 -24.80
CA PRO A 560 -0.36 16.11 -24.09
C PRO A 560 -1.62 15.98 -23.24
N ASP A 561 -1.92 14.77 -22.81
CA ASP A 561 -2.95 14.52 -21.79
C ASP A 561 -2.38 14.77 -20.41
N GLU A 562 -3.25 14.97 -19.43
CA GLU A 562 -2.89 15.46 -18.11
C GLU A 562 -3.38 14.55 -16.98
N LEU A 563 -2.59 14.40 -15.92
CA LEU A 563 -3.05 13.93 -14.62
C LEU A 563 -3.29 15.13 -13.70
N ASN A 564 -4.54 15.35 -13.30
CA ASN A 564 -4.91 16.48 -12.46
C ASN A 564 -5.35 16.04 -11.06
N LEU A 565 -4.79 16.67 -10.01
CA LEU A 565 -5.31 16.58 -8.64
C LEU A 565 -6.44 17.60 -8.48
N ILE A 566 -7.67 17.12 -8.38
CA ILE A 566 -8.88 17.93 -8.47
C ILE A 566 -9.24 18.56 -7.12
N LYS A 567 -9.35 19.89 -7.09
CA LYS A 567 -9.67 20.68 -5.91
C LYS A 567 -10.80 21.67 -6.20
N ALA A 568 -11.60 21.93 -5.18
CA ALA A 568 -12.73 22.85 -5.27
C ALA A 568 -12.29 24.26 -5.69
N GLY A 569 -12.94 24.85 -6.69
CA GLY A 569 -12.75 26.24 -7.13
C GLY A 569 -11.51 26.50 -8.00
N GLU A 570 -10.68 25.49 -8.22
CA GLU A 570 -9.48 25.59 -9.05
C GLU A 570 -9.79 25.60 -10.56
N TYR A 571 -8.83 26.12 -11.33
CA TYR A 571 -8.88 26.21 -12.79
C TYR A 571 -7.70 25.49 -13.43
N TYR A 572 -7.98 24.53 -14.31
CA TYR A 572 -7.00 23.59 -14.89
C TYR A 572 -6.59 23.93 -16.33
N GLY A 573 -6.98 25.10 -16.83
CA GLY A 573 -6.38 25.68 -18.04
C GLY A 573 -7.24 25.67 -19.30
N HIS A 574 -8.27 24.82 -19.43
CA HIS A 574 -9.18 24.88 -20.59
C HIS A 574 -10.20 26.03 -20.47
N PRO A 575 -10.27 26.98 -21.42
CA PRO A 575 -11.16 28.14 -21.29
C PRO A 575 -12.64 27.78 -21.43
N ASN A 576 -13.45 28.47 -20.63
CA ASN A 576 -14.90 28.52 -20.80
C ASN A 576 -15.32 29.99 -20.76
N ARG A 577 -15.44 30.63 -21.93
CA ARG A 577 -15.80 32.06 -22.04
C ARG A 577 -17.19 32.40 -21.50
N ASN A 578 -18.11 31.44 -21.40
CA ASN A 578 -19.38 31.68 -20.70
C ASN A 578 -19.13 32.03 -19.23
N ARG A 579 -18.36 31.19 -18.51
CA ARG A 579 -17.98 31.44 -17.11
C ARG A 579 -16.93 32.54 -16.99
N GLY A 580 -16.14 32.75 -18.04
CA GLY A 580 -15.20 33.85 -18.23
C GLY A 580 -15.77 35.25 -18.02
N ARG A 581 -17.09 35.43 -18.16
CA ARG A 581 -17.80 36.68 -17.89
C ARG A 581 -17.82 37.08 -16.40
N SER A 582 -17.74 36.09 -15.51
CA SER A 582 -17.72 36.28 -14.05
C SER A 582 -16.41 35.86 -13.40
N ASP A 583 -15.59 35.08 -14.10
CA ASP A 583 -14.30 34.60 -13.62
C ASP A 583 -13.25 34.70 -14.74
N ASN A 584 -12.44 35.76 -14.70
CA ASN A 584 -11.49 36.08 -15.76
C ASN A 584 -10.46 34.97 -16.04
N ARG A 585 -10.19 34.07 -15.08
CA ARG A 585 -9.27 32.94 -15.26
C ARG A 585 -9.68 32.06 -16.43
N GLN A 586 -10.99 31.88 -16.60
CA GLN A 586 -11.59 30.97 -17.58
C GLN A 586 -11.67 31.56 -18.99
N ASN A 587 -11.11 32.75 -19.21
CA ASN A 587 -10.97 33.35 -20.54
C ASN A 587 -9.66 32.95 -21.25
N THR A 588 -8.68 32.42 -20.53
CA THR A 588 -7.32 32.21 -21.03
C THR A 588 -6.92 30.76 -20.93
N TYR A 589 -6.36 30.23 -22.02
CA TYR A 589 -5.84 28.87 -22.05
C TYR A 589 -4.48 28.82 -21.32
N TYR A 590 -4.29 27.79 -20.50
CA TYR A 590 -3.00 27.44 -19.92
C TYR A 590 -2.69 25.98 -20.26
N GLY A 591 -1.54 25.73 -20.89
CA GLY A 591 -1.07 24.39 -21.17
C GLY A 591 -0.21 23.82 -20.04
N ALA A 592 -0.09 22.49 -20.02
CA ALA A 592 0.68 21.73 -19.03
C ALA A 592 2.16 22.15 -18.88
N GLU A 593 2.74 22.85 -19.86
CA GLU A 593 4.11 23.37 -19.75
C GLU A 593 4.23 24.57 -18.81
N LYS A 594 3.11 25.19 -18.41
CA LYS A 594 3.09 26.30 -17.47
C LYS A 594 3.09 25.79 -16.04
N ALA A 595 3.86 26.45 -15.17
CA ALA A 595 3.77 26.21 -13.74
C ALA A 595 2.46 26.75 -13.16
N SER A 596 1.99 26.15 -12.07
CA SER A 596 0.82 26.66 -11.33
C SER A 596 1.02 28.12 -10.92
N VAL A 597 -0.04 28.91 -11.06
CA VAL A 597 -0.12 30.29 -10.59
C VAL A 597 -1.22 30.33 -9.53
N SER A 598 -0.85 30.55 -8.27
CA SER A 598 -1.78 30.48 -7.13
C SER A 598 -3.04 31.30 -7.37
N GLY A 599 -4.20 30.66 -7.23
CA GLY A 599 -5.52 31.27 -7.43
C GLY A 599 -5.91 31.50 -8.90
N VAL A 600 -5.00 31.35 -9.85
CA VAL A 600 -5.20 31.65 -11.28
C VAL A 600 -5.25 30.38 -12.14
N TYR A 601 -4.25 29.51 -12.00
CA TYR A 601 -4.09 28.29 -12.78
C TYR A 601 -3.43 27.20 -11.93
N THR A 602 -3.98 25.99 -11.98
CA THR A 602 -3.41 24.80 -11.36
C THR A 602 -2.87 23.89 -12.45
N ALA A 603 -1.56 23.72 -12.49
CA ALA A 603 -0.88 22.82 -13.42
C ALA A 603 -1.11 21.34 -13.06
N PRO A 604 -1.06 20.43 -14.05
CA PRO A 604 -1.17 19.01 -13.81
C PRO A 604 0.00 18.46 -12.99
N LEU A 605 -0.21 17.32 -12.34
CA LEU A 605 0.82 16.61 -11.59
C LEU A 605 1.88 15.98 -12.52
N THR A 606 1.44 15.50 -13.67
CA THR A 606 2.27 14.96 -14.76
C THR A 606 1.45 14.96 -16.04
N THR A 607 2.12 14.76 -17.17
CA THR A 607 1.49 14.58 -18.48
C THR A 607 1.62 13.15 -19.00
N PHE A 608 0.80 12.81 -19.98
CA PHE A 608 0.77 11.54 -20.69
C PHE A 608 0.77 11.73 -22.21
N SER A 609 0.99 10.63 -22.92
CA SER A 609 0.67 10.57 -24.34
C SER A 609 -0.84 10.75 -24.55
N PRO A 610 -1.28 11.38 -25.65
CA PRO A 610 -2.69 11.60 -25.93
C PRO A 610 -3.53 10.31 -25.93
N SER A 611 -4.80 10.47 -25.56
CA SER A 611 -5.79 9.40 -25.34
C SER A 611 -5.54 8.55 -24.09
N THR A 612 -5.03 9.16 -23.01
CA THR A 612 -4.96 8.56 -21.67
C THR A 612 -6.27 8.82 -20.92
N ASN A 613 -7.01 7.74 -20.65
CA ASN A 613 -8.42 7.78 -20.29
C ASN A 613 -8.65 7.10 -18.94
N GLY A 614 -8.79 5.78 -18.91
CA GLY A 614 -9.04 5.02 -17.68
C GLY A 614 -8.04 5.33 -16.56
N ILE A 615 -8.55 5.50 -15.34
CA ILE A 615 -7.75 5.70 -14.12
C ILE A 615 -8.41 4.99 -12.93
N ASP A 616 -7.58 4.46 -12.04
CA ASP A 616 -8.01 3.92 -10.75
C ASP A 616 -6.86 3.93 -9.72
N GLU A 617 -7.17 3.63 -8.46
CA GLU A 617 -6.19 3.41 -7.39
C GLU A 617 -5.87 1.91 -7.28
N TYR A 618 -4.59 1.55 -7.35
CA TYR A 618 -4.17 0.18 -7.09
C TYR A 618 -4.03 -0.06 -5.60
N ARG A 619 -4.91 -0.87 -5.00
CA ARG A 619 -4.99 -1.01 -3.53
C ARG A 619 -4.37 -2.30 -2.99
N ALA A 620 -3.98 -3.23 -3.86
CA ALA A 620 -3.50 -4.53 -3.42
C ALA A 620 -2.07 -4.51 -2.88
N THR A 621 -1.76 -5.42 -1.95
CA THR A 621 -0.42 -5.62 -1.35
C THR A 621 0.52 -6.49 -2.17
N THR A 622 0.09 -6.94 -3.36
CA THR A 622 0.90 -7.76 -4.27
C THR A 622 2.25 -7.14 -4.56
N PHE A 623 3.23 -7.99 -4.85
CA PHE A 623 4.60 -7.58 -5.13
C PHE A 623 5.19 -6.77 -3.96
N GLN A 624 4.92 -7.18 -2.71
CA GLN A 624 5.36 -6.51 -1.49
C GLN A 624 4.96 -5.02 -1.44
N ASN A 625 3.70 -4.71 -1.77
CA ASN A 625 3.11 -3.36 -1.74
C ASN A 625 3.71 -2.35 -2.74
N GLN A 626 4.54 -2.75 -3.70
CA GLN A 626 5.22 -1.80 -4.61
C GLN A 626 4.27 -0.89 -5.40
N MET A 627 3.05 -1.36 -5.68
CA MET A 627 2.01 -0.58 -6.38
C MET A 627 0.93 -0.03 -5.45
N ARG A 628 0.95 -0.37 -4.15
CA ARG A 628 -0.16 -0.06 -3.24
C ARG A 628 -0.29 1.45 -3.03
N GLY A 629 -1.48 1.99 -3.29
CA GLY A 629 -1.78 3.42 -3.21
C GLY A 629 -1.26 4.24 -4.39
N ASN A 630 -0.66 3.59 -5.40
CA ASN A 630 -0.34 4.25 -6.66
C ASN A 630 -1.62 4.43 -7.48
N LEU A 631 -1.60 5.44 -8.36
CA LEU A 631 -2.59 5.52 -9.43
C LEU A 631 -2.14 4.65 -10.58
N ILE A 632 -3.10 4.01 -11.24
CA ILE A 632 -2.91 3.34 -12.52
C ILE A 632 -3.71 4.07 -13.58
N ALA A 633 -3.14 4.23 -14.77
CA ALA A 633 -3.81 4.89 -15.89
C ALA A 633 -3.53 4.18 -17.21
N GLN A 634 -4.51 4.21 -18.12
CA GLN A 634 -4.43 3.55 -19.41
C GLN A 634 -4.52 4.56 -20.55
N GLN A 635 -3.49 4.59 -21.39
CA GLN A 635 -3.59 5.13 -22.74
C GLN A 635 -4.34 4.15 -23.63
N TRP A 636 -5.37 4.58 -24.34
CA TRP A 636 -6.14 3.72 -25.24
C TRP A 636 -5.24 3.03 -26.27
N ASN A 637 -5.23 1.69 -26.25
CA ASN A 637 -4.35 0.80 -27.03
C ASN A 637 -2.86 1.12 -26.95
N GLY A 638 -2.42 1.63 -25.81
CA GLY A 638 -1.07 2.09 -25.64
C GLY A 638 -0.52 1.80 -24.26
N THR A 639 0.18 2.78 -23.74
CA THR A 639 0.93 2.67 -22.51
C THR A 639 0.02 2.49 -21.29
N PHE A 640 0.31 1.47 -20.47
CA PHE A 640 -0.21 1.38 -19.10
C PHE A 640 0.77 2.05 -18.15
N TYR A 641 0.29 3.03 -17.38
CA TYR A 641 1.09 3.80 -16.44
C TYR A 641 0.83 3.34 -15.00
N ASN A 642 1.91 3.18 -14.24
CA ASN A 642 1.90 3.07 -12.78
C ASN A 642 2.53 4.33 -12.20
N ILE A 643 1.77 5.07 -11.39
CA ILE A 643 2.10 6.44 -10.97
C ILE A 643 2.21 6.45 -9.44
N LYS A 644 3.45 6.49 -8.95
CA LYS A 644 3.76 6.59 -7.54
C LYS A 644 3.60 8.03 -7.07
N LEU A 645 2.75 8.21 -6.07
CA LEU A 645 2.48 9.50 -5.46
C LEU A 645 3.31 9.71 -4.19
N SER A 646 3.49 10.96 -3.78
CA SER A 646 3.96 11.32 -2.45
C SER A 646 3.00 10.82 -1.36
N ALA A 647 3.49 10.74 -0.12
CA ALA A 647 2.70 10.27 1.02
C ALA A 647 1.38 11.05 1.19
N ASP A 648 1.40 12.36 1.00
CA ASP A 648 0.23 13.24 1.04
C ASP A 648 -0.61 13.23 -0.27
N GLY A 649 -0.17 12.51 -1.30
CA GLY A 649 -0.85 12.42 -2.59
C GLY A 649 -0.74 13.67 -3.49
N THR A 650 0.03 14.69 -3.10
CA THR A 650 0.02 15.98 -3.81
C THR A 650 1.04 16.09 -4.94
N LYS A 651 1.96 15.11 -5.08
CA LYS A 651 3.00 15.09 -6.10
C LYS A 651 3.20 13.70 -6.68
N VAL A 652 3.58 13.64 -7.96
CA VAL A 652 4.11 12.41 -8.56
C VAL A 652 5.59 12.30 -8.19
N GLN A 653 5.96 11.16 -7.58
CA GLN A 653 7.35 10.82 -7.29
C GLN A 653 8.00 10.08 -8.44
N GLN A 654 7.23 9.20 -9.09
CA GLN A 654 7.72 8.35 -10.16
C GLN A 654 6.56 7.90 -11.04
N THR A 655 6.78 7.91 -12.35
CA THR A 655 5.88 7.27 -13.33
C THR A 655 6.67 6.15 -14.00
N THR A 656 6.18 4.92 -13.90
CA THR A 656 6.70 3.76 -14.63
C THR A 656 5.65 3.25 -15.61
N THR A 657 6.10 2.53 -16.63
CA THR A 657 5.21 1.87 -17.59
C THR A 657 5.26 0.38 -17.38
N LEU A 658 4.11 -0.28 -17.54
CA LEU A 658 3.99 -1.73 -17.44
C LEU A 658 3.50 -2.28 -18.78
N THR A 659 3.96 -3.47 -19.13
CA THR A 659 3.53 -4.18 -20.35
C THR A 659 2.68 -5.38 -19.98
N GLY A 660 1.80 -5.80 -20.89
CA GLY A 660 0.98 -6.99 -20.69
C GLY A 660 -0.08 -6.86 -19.60
N VAL A 661 -0.52 -5.63 -19.28
CA VAL A 661 -1.53 -5.38 -18.24
C VAL A 661 -2.92 -5.17 -18.85
N ALA A 662 -3.12 -4.08 -19.58
CA ALA A 662 -4.36 -3.76 -20.28
C ALA A 662 -4.04 -2.91 -21.51
N ASP A 663 -4.99 -2.85 -22.44
CA ASP A 663 -4.90 -2.02 -23.67
C ASP A 663 -6.18 -1.18 -23.87
N GLY A 664 -7.12 -1.21 -22.91
CA GLY A 664 -8.48 -0.71 -23.13
C GLY A 664 -8.64 0.82 -23.11
N LEU A 665 -9.89 1.26 -23.24
CA LEU A 665 -10.26 2.66 -23.06
C LEU A 665 -10.33 3.03 -21.56
N ASP A 666 -10.87 2.12 -20.75
CA ASP A 666 -11.00 2.26 -19.29
C ASP A 666 -10.34 1.07 -18.56
N ILE A 667 -9.95 1.29 -17.31
CA ILE A 667 -9.41 0.26 -16.43
C ILE A 667 -10.02 0.36 -15.02
N LYS A 668 -10.12 -0.78 -14.34
CA LYS A 668 -10.49 -0.84 -12.92
C LYS A 668 -9.64 -1.85 -12.16
N HIS A 669 -9.14 -1.44 -11.01
CA HIS A 669 -8.60 -2.36 -10.01
C HIS A 669 -9.75 -3.21 -9.46
N GLY A 670 -9.54 -4.53 -9.37
CA GLY A 670 -10.49 -5.50 -8.85
C GLY A 670 -9.87 -6.41 -7.78
N PRO A 671 -10.72 -7.22 -7.12
CA PRO A 671 -10.30 -8.12 -6.04
C PRO A 671 -9.05 -8.96 -6.36
N GLY A 672 -8.22 -9.21 -5.35
CA GLY A 672 -6.96 -9.93 -5.46
C GLY A 672 -5.89 -9.20 -6.28
N GLY A 673 -5.96 -7.87 -6.41
CA GLY A 673 -4.99 -7.11 -7.20
C GLY A 673 -5.15 -7.23 -8.71
N ALA A 674 -6.30 -7.72 -9.18
CA ALA A 674 -6.60 -7.81 -10.60
C ALA A 674 -6.74 -6.41 -11.23
N ILE A 675 -6.43 -6.31 -12.52
CA ILE A 675 -6.71 -5.13 -13.33
C ILE A 675 -7.63 -5.56 -14.46
N VAL A 676 -8.82 -4.99 -14.52
CA VAL A 676 -9.82 -5.27 -15.56
C VAL A 676 -9.73 -4.16 -16.61
N GLY A 677 -9.44 -4.54 -17.85
CA GLY A 677 -9.42 -3.64 -19.00
C GLY A 677 -10.74 -3.68 -19.76
N VAL A 678 -11.26 -2.50 -20.08
CA VAL A 678 -12.46 -2.30 -20.90
C VAL A 678 -12.01 -1.93 -22.31
N ASP A 679 -11.88 -2.92 -23.18
CA ASP A 679 -11.21 -2.77 -24.47
C ASP A 679 -12.19 -2.40 -25.58
N LEU A 680 -12.24 -1.09 -25.87
CA LEU A 680 -13.08 -0.54 -26.91
C LEU A 680 -12.68 -1.03 -28.31
N THR A 681 -11.38 -1.19 -28.58
CA THR A 681 -10.91 -1.52 -29.92
C THR A 681 -11.18 -2.98 -30.26
N ASP A 682 -10.85 -3.87 -29.34
CA ASP A 682 -11.01 -5.31 -29.55
C ASP A 682 -12.40 -5.81 -29.15
N ASN A 683 -13.30 -4.93 -28.70
CA ASN A 683 -14.66 -5.26 -28.26
C ASN A 683 -14.63 -6.36 -27.18
N SER A 684 -13.80 -6.17 -26.16
CA SER A 684 -13.51 -7.21 -25.18
C SER A 684 -13.32 -6.70 -23.76
N ILE A 685 -13.45 -7.60 -22.79
CA ILE A 685 -13.01 -7.39 -21.42
C ILE A 685 -11.78 -8.24 -21.17
N THR A 686 -10.71 -7.60 -20.72
CA THR A 686 -9.46 -8.27 -20.36
C THR A 686 -9.27 -8.22 -18.84
N VAL A 687 -8.56 -9.21 -18.30
CA VAL A 687 -8.16 -9.25 -16.90
C VAL A 687 -6.68 -9.60 -16.83
N ALA A 688 -5.91 -8.74 -16.16
CA ALA A 688 -4.54 -8.99 -15.74
C ALA A 688 -4.52 -9.43 -14.28
N LEU A 689 -4.02 -10.63 -14.01
CA LEU A 689 -3.85 -11.18 -12.66
C LEU A 689 -2.39 -11.05 -12.20
N PRO A 690 -2.14 -10.67 -10.94
CA PRO A 690 -0.79 -10.48 -10.43
C PRO A 690 -0.04 -11.82 -10.30
N ASN A 691 1.15 -11.88 -10.87
CA ASN A 691 2.08 -12.99 -10.74
C ASN A 691 3.02 -12.74 -9.56
N ASP A 692 2.52 -13.00 -8.36
CA ASP A 692 3.27 -12.76 -7.12
C ASP A 692 3.77 -14.09 -6.51
N PRO A 693 5.02 -14.50 -6.79
CA PRO A 693 5.60 -15.72 -6.24
C PRO A 693 5.98 -15.59 -4.75
N SER A 694 6.04 -14.36 -4.21
CA SER A 694 6.43 -14.12 -2.81
C SER A 694 5.34 -14.52 -1.81
N ALA A 695 4.09 -14.67 -2.26
CA ALA A 695 2.98 -15.13 -1.45
C ALA A 695 3.01 -16.67 -1.28
N VAL A 696 3.93 -17.15 -0.46
CA VAL A 696 4.08 -18.58 -0.10
C VAL A 696 3.11 -19.03 0.99
N ASP A 697 2.74 -18.10 1.87
CA ASP A 697 1.81 -18.31 2.98
C ASP A 697 0.43 -17.70 2.68
N PRO A 698 -0.61 -17.97 3.50
CA PRO A 698 -1.89 -17.31 3.36
C PRO A 698 -1.71 -15.79 3.36
N THR A 699 -1.97 -15.18 2.21
CA THR A 699 -1.64 -13.77 1.97
C THR A 699 -2.89 -13.07 1.49
N VAL A 700 -3.31 -12.06 2.24
CA VAL A 700 -4.38 -11.14 1.84
C VAL A 700 -3.80 -10.07 0.93
N TYR A 701 -4.39 -9.90 -0.24
CA TYR A 701 -4.02 -8.86 -1.19
C TYR A 701 -4.88 -7.61 -1.07
N ASP A 702 -6.19 -7.76 -0.95
CA ASP A 702 -7.11 -6.62 -0.86
C ASP A 702 -8.45 -6.97 -0.20
N LEU A 703 -9.27 -5.93 -0.04
CA LEU A 703 -10.67 -6.03 0.34
C LEU A 703 -11.51 -5.13 -0.58
N PHE A 704 -12.60 -5.68 -1.09
CA PHE A 704 -13.63 -4.98 -1.86
C PHE A 704 -15.03 -5.16 -1.24
N PRO A 705 -15.87 -4.12 -1.19
CA PRO A 705 -15.51 -2.72 -1.42
C PRO A 705 -14.66 -2.17 -0.25
N TRP A 706 -13.78 -1.21 -0.52
CA TRP A 706 -12.92 -0.61 0.53
C TRP A 706 -13.66 0.32 1.48
N ARG A 707 -14.92 0.62 1.21
CA ARG A 707 -15.79 1.40 2.08
C ARG A 707 -17.23 0.95 1.92
N ALA A 708 -17.97 0.97 3.01
CA ALA A 708 -19.40 0.62 3.05
C ALA A 708 -20.05 1.19 4.32
N PRO A 709 -21.39 1.27 4.40
CA PRO A 709 -22.11 1.69 5.59
C PRO A 709 -21.64 1.01 6.88
N ALA A 710 -21.42 1.81 7.92
CA ALA A 710 -20.98 1.34 9.24
C ALA A 710 -21.98 0.39 9.92
N VAL A 711 -23.24 0.37 9.49
CA VAL A 711 -24.27 -0.57 9.95
C VAL A 711 -23.98 -2.03 9.55
N GLY A 712 -23.07 -2.25 8.60
CA GLY A 712 -22.68 -3.59 8.12
C GLY A 712 -23.71 -4.20 7.16
N GLY A 713 -23.63 -5.51 6.95
CA GLY A 713 -24.58 -6.27 6.14
C GLY A 713 -24.23 -6.36 4.65
N ASN A 714 -23.34 -5.50 4.16
CA ASN A 714 -22.84 -5.56 2.79
C ASN A 714 -21.92 -6.75 2.54
N THR A 715 -21.96 -7.28 1.33
CA THR A 715 -21.01 -8.32 0.91
C THR A 715 -19.61 -7.72 0.84
N PHE A 716 -18.62 -8.46 1.32
CA PHE A 716 -17.21 -8.20 0.99
C PHE A 716 -16.64 -9.36 0.18
N VAL A 717 -15.61 -9.04 -0.61
CA VAL A 717 -14.71 -9.98 -1.28
C VAL A 717 -13.29 -9.63 -0.87
N ILE A 718 -12.61 -10.58 -0.24
CA ILE A 718 -11.17 -10.51 0.03
C ILE A 718 -10.47 -11.35 -1.03
N GLY A 719 -9.55 -10.74 -1.77
CA GLY A 719 -8.66 -11.46 -2.66
C GLY A 719 -7.31 -11.75 -2.02
N GLY A 720 -6.68 -12.85 -2.42
CA GLY A 720 -5.38 -13.26 -1.88
C GLY A 720 -4.91 -14.59 -2.48
N LYS A 721 -4.02 -15.28 -1.76
CA LYS A 721 -3.52 -16.62 -2.09
C LYS A 721 -3.43 -17.51 -0.86
N ASN A 722 -3.44 -18.82 -1.09
CA ASN A 722 -3.21 -19.88 -0.11
C ASN A 722 -4.22 -19.84 1.06
N PHE A 723 -5.45 -19.38 0.81
CA PHE A 723 -6.49 -19.47 1.82
C PHE A 723 -6.92 -20.92 2.04
N GLY A 724 -7.37 -21.23 3.26
CA GLY A 724 -7.86 -22.55 3.64
C GLY A 724 -9.26 -22.84 3.14
N ASN A 725 -10.11 -23.33 4.05
CA ASN A 725 -11.51 -23.61 3.77
C ASN A 725 -12.40 -22.85 4.77
N LEU A 726 -13.71 -22.95 4.57
CA LEU A 726 -14.67 -22.25 5.42
C LEU A 726 -14.55 -22.62 6.92
N GLY A 727 -14.26 -23.89 7.23
CA GLY A 727 -14.22 -24.39 8.60
C GLY A 727 -13.03 -23.89 9.44
N ASN A 728 -11.97 -23.41 8.79
CA ASN A 728 -10.75 -22.98 9.44
C ASN A 728 -10.36 -21.53 9.15
N THR A 729 -11.27 -20.75 8.54
CA THR A 729 -11.03 -19.35 8.18
C THR A 729 -11.90 -18.43 9.03
N LYS A 730 -11.25 -17.45 9.68
CA LYS A 730 -11.91 -16.37 10.44
C LYS A 730 -11.42 -15.02 9.92
N VAL A 731 -12.36 -14.09 9.79
CA VAL A 731 -12.09 -12.73 9.31
C VAL A 731 -12.52 -11.73 10.38
N SER A 732 -11.69 -10.72 10.63
CA SER A 732 -12.08 -9.53 11.40
C SER A 732 -11.62 -8.25 10.71
N ILE A 733 -12.45 -7.21 10.79
CA ILE A 733 -12.18 -5.88 10.24
C ILE A 733 -12.26 -4.88 11.40
N GLY A 734 -11.18 -4.13 11.65
CA GLY A 734 -11.07 -3.20 12.78
C GLY A 734 -11.39 -3.84 14.14
N GLY A 735 -11.00 -5.11 14.33
CA GLY A 735 -11.29 -5.90 15.53
C GLY A 735 -12.69 -6.53 15.58
N GLN A 736 -13.58 -6.22 14.64
CA GLN A 736 -14.94 -6.78 14.61
C GLN A 736 -14.99 -8.05 13.76
N SER A 737 -15.49 -9.15 14.32
CA SER A 737 -15.64 -10.42 13.59
C SER A 737 -16.63 -10.29 12.45
N ALA A 738 -16.20 -10.67 11.25
CA ALA A 738 -17.02 -10.65 10.05
C ALA A 738 -17.57 -12.05 9.74
N SER A 739 -18.77 -12.13 9.16
CA SER A 739 -19.36 -13.41 8.77
C SER A 739 -18.74 -13.90 7.46
N VAL A 740 -18.23 -15.13 7.43
CA VAL A 740 -17.66 -15.73 6.22
C VAL A 740 -18.68 -16.66 5.58
N LYS A 741 -18.93 -16.49 4.27
CA LYS A 741 -19.90 -17.25 3.49
C LYS A 741 -19.23 -18.32 2.62
N SER A 742 -18.10 -18.00 2.00
CA SER A 742 -17.32 -18.96 1.22
C SER A 742 -15.84 -18.64 1.26
N VAL A 743 -15.03 -19.69 1.08
CA VAL A 743 -13.57 -19.61 1.00
C VAL A 743 -13.12 -20.52 -0.13
N SER A 744 -12.34 -19.97 -1.05
CA SER A 744 -11.49 -20.70 -1.98
C SER A 744 -10.05 -20.26 -1.79
N ASP A 745 -9.11 -20.93 -2.47
CA ASP A 745 -7.67 -20.64 -2.37
C ASP A 745 -7.31 -19.15 -2.59
N GLN A 746 -8.11 -18.41 -3.37
CA GLN A 746 -7.83 -17.02 -3.74
C GLN A 746 -8.93 -16.02 -3.36
N ARG A 747 -10.05 -16.49 -2.77
CA ARG A 747 -11.21 -15.64 -2.44
C ARG A 747 -11.83 -16.01 -1.11
N ILE A 748 -12.11 -15.00 -0.30
CA ILE A 748 -13.01 -15.11 0.85
C ILE A 748 -14.18 -14.16 0.60
N ILE A 749 -15.40 -14.68 0.60
CA ILE A 749 -16.63 -13.89 0.47
C ILE A 749 -17.36 -13.94 1.80
N GLY A 750 -17.84 -12.78 2.25
CA GLY A 750 -18.51 -12.69 3.53
C GLY A 750 -19.42 -11.47 3.64
N THR A 751 -19.64 -11.03 4.88
CA THR A 751 -20.48 -9.88 5.18
C THR A 751 -19.79 -8.95 6.17
N VAL A 752 -19.75 -7.67 5.80
CA VAL A 752 -19.16 -6.59 6.57
C VAL A 752 -19.84 -6.53 7.94
N PRO A 753 -19.08 -6.49 9.05
CA PRO A 753 -19.66 -6.46 10.39
C PRO A 753 -20.32 -5.11 10.67
N ASN A 754 -21.15 -5.08 11.71
CA ASN A 754 -21.71 -3.83 12.22
C ASN A 754 -20.69 -3.14 13.15
N PHE A 755 -20.35 -1.90 12.84
CA PHE A 755 -19.40 -1.08 13.59
C PHE A 755 -20.08 -0.08 14.54
N VAL A 756 -21.40 0.08 14.46
CA VAL A 756 -22.14 1.07 15.27
C VAL A 756 -22.05 0.73 16.76
N GLY A 757 -21.57 1.69 17.55
CA GLY A 757 -21.40 1.53 19.00
C GLY A 757 -20.30 0.53 19.38
N LYS A 758 -19.41 0.16 18.45
CA LYS A 758 -18.29 -0.75 18.69
C LYS A 758 -16.99 0.02 18.88
N GLN A 759 -16.11 -0.51 19.72
CA GLN A 759 -14.74 -0.06 19.79
C GLN A 759 -13.99 -0.52 18.53
N LEU A 760 -13.38 0.43 17.82
CA LEU A 760 -12.56 0.17 16.64
C LEU A 760 -11.09 0.09 17.06
N ILE A 761 -10.34 -0.82 16.44
CA ILE A 761 -8.91 -1.00 16.69
C ILE A 761 -8.12 -0.31 15.57
N ASP A 762 -7.12 0.47 15.99
CA ASP A 762 -6.08 1.09 15.16
C ASP A 762 -6.55 1.81 13.88
N PRO A 763 -7.56 2.70 13.93
CA PRO A 763 -7.90 3.49 12.75
C PRO A 763 -6.76 4.44 12.40
N ASN A 764 -6.36 4.49 11.13
CA ASN A 764 -5.40 5.50 10.70
C ASN A 764 -6.00 6.92 10.68
N ALA A 765 -5.19 7.90 10.27
CA ALA A 765 -5.61 9.29 10.19
C ALA A 765 -6.83 9.54 9.29
N ASN A 766 -7.11 8.66 8.33
CA ASN A 766 -8.26 8.72 7.41
C ASN A 766 -9.43 7.82 7.86
N GLY A 767 -9.32 7.17 9.02
CA GLY A 767 -10.35 6.27 9.57
C GLY A 767 -10.40 4.89 8.91
N LEU A 768 -9.39 4.51 8.12
CA LEU A 768 -9.29 3.17 7.56
C LEU A 768 -8.95 2.17 8.67
N LEU A 769 -9.56 1.00 8.58
CA LEU A 769 -9.42 -0.12 9.50
C LEU A 769 -8.62 -1.24 8.88
N ASP A 770 -7.93 -1.98 9.76
CA ASP A 770 -7.16 -3.16 9.41
C ASP A 770 -8.04 -4.38 9.19
N LEU A 771 -7.59 -5.24 8.29
CA LEU A 771 -8.15 -6.56 8.03
C LEU A 771 -7.22 -7.62 8.59
N VAL A 772 -7.78 -8.54 9.36
CA VAL A 772 -7.09 -9.74 9.85
C VAL A 772 -7.81 -10.98 9.34
N VAL A 773 -7.08 -11.85 8.67
CA VAL A 773 -7.55 -13.17 8.23
C VAL A 773 -6.72 -14.23 8.94
N ASN A 774 -7.38 -15.09 9.70
CA ASN A 774 -6.77 -16.28 10.29
C ASN A 774 -7.25 -17.49 9.50
N THR A 775 -6.35 -18.21 8.84
CA THR A 775 -6.68 -19.38 8.01
C THR A 775 -5.56 -20.41 8.08
N ASN A 776 -5.90 -21.70 8.11
CA ASN A 776 -4.94 -22.80 8.27
C ASN A 776 -3.97 -22.63 9.48
N GLY A 777 -4.42 -22.00 10.56
CA GLY A 777 -3.58 -21.74 11.74
C GLY A 777 -2.53 -20.64 11.55
N LYS A 778 -2.52 -19.95 10.40
CA LYS A 778 -1.69 -18.78 10.12
C LYS A 778 -2.53 -17.52 10.09
N GLN A 779 -1.90 -16.38 10.39
CA GLN A 779 -2.52 -15.07 10.36
C GLN A 779 -1.94 -14.24 9.21
N SER A 780 -2.82 -13.55 8.50
CA SER A 780 -2.50 -12.56 7.48
C SER A 780 -3.15 -11.24 7.86
N VAL A 781 -2.38 -10.17 7.95
CA VAL A 781 -2.85 -8.83 8.32
C VAL A 781 -2.61 -7.88 7.15
N MET A 782 -3.64 -7.10 6.82
CA MET A 782 -3.53 -6.00 5.88
C MET A 782 -4.01 -4.72 6.57
N ALA A 783 -3.09 -3.82 6.85
CA ALA A 783 -3.41 -2.55 7.50
C ALA A 783 -4.10 -1.59 6.54
N ASP A 784 -4.93 -0.66 7.03
CA ASP A 784 -5.50 0.47 6.26
C ASP A 784 -6.32 0.09 5.01
N VAL A 785 -7.34 -0.76 5.14
CA VAL A 785 -8.04 -1.33 3.98
C VAL A 785 -9.52 -1.01 3.87
N PHE A 786 -10.17 -0.73 5.00
CA PHE A 786 -11.63 -0.60 5.03
C PHE A 786 -12.10 0.63 5.79
N LEU A 787 -12.95 1.45 5.17
CA LEU A 787 -13.55 2.62 5.79
C LEU A 787 -15.03 2.38 6.10
N PRO A 788 -15.44 2.30 7.39
CA PRO A 788 -16.84 2.28 7.77
C PRO A 788 -17.45 3.68 7.62
N LEU A 789 -18.43 3.83 6.73
CA LEU A 789 -19.08 5.11 6.45
C LEU A 789 -20.16 5.39 7.50
N THR A 790 -20.02 6.52 8.21
CA THR A 790 -21.00 6.97 9.20
C THR A 790 -22.05 7.88 8.54
N GLY A 791 -23.33 7.60 8.78
CA GLY A 791 -24.45 8.34 8.20
C GLY A 791 -25.47 7.44 7.47
N THR A 792 -26.54 8.04 7.00
CA THR A 792 -27.54 7.44 6.11
C THR A 792 -27.56 8.23 4.81
N ALA A 793 -27.44 7.55 3.67
CA ALA A 793 -27.83 8.16 2.41
C ALA A 793 -29.34 8.45 2.47
N TYR A 794 -29.74 9.70 2.24
CA TYR A 794 -31.14 10.01 1.98
C TYR A 794 -31.39 9.59 0.52
N PHE A 795 -32.04 8.45 0.32
CA PHE A 795 -32.43 8.01 -1.02
C PHE A 795 -33.48 9.01 -1.55
N VAL A 796 -33.09 9.81 -2.55
CA VAL A 796 -33.95 10.75 -3.31
C VAL A 796 -34.94 9.97 -4.15
#